data_AF-A0A4R1JZJ0-F1
#
_entry.id   AF-A0A4R1JZJ0-F1
#
_cell.length_a   1.000
_cell.length_b   1.000
_cell.length_c   1.000
_cell.angle_alpha   90.00
_cell.angle_beta   90.00
_cell.angle_gamma   90.00
#
_symmetry.space_group_name_H-M   'P 1'
#
loop_
_entity.id
_entity.type
_entity.pdbx_description
1 polymer ?
#
loop_
_entity_poly.entity_id
_entity_poly.type
_entity_poly.pdbx_seq_one_letter_code
_entity_poly.pdbx_strand_id
1 'polypeptide(L)'
;MIPYILYTALILAACFVFYKLLLQKETFFYLNRYILLACMIMAFILPLVPVPQELSLRKTAVEKTVVIAKTTVDKTTVEKIETTKPQIQPVESTVVEQTKETFKIESILKWLVYLYWFGVIVFALNFLMQVVILLYRAYSQSVIQDGKFRIIEITDDKAPCSFGNNIFINPEKYEWETYNQILLHEKIHIEQKHTIDLLLAEMVLIFQWFNPFAWQWRKALEINLEFLTDDQMLQQDTVEKESYQFSLLKVAAPQFPLSLTTNYNQSLLKKRIIMMNSKKSNVHTTWKYFFLLPILVLFACLFNQPAAQSQNLTSKEEEPEKNINIHSSVRTEGDWFATIKENTINIQFKNDEHNNSNSTFQVSEFSNLPRDKEGTFTLTREAGTMSFVGKFEGNKGMGTYKFTPNKDYSQAMSKEGVVLKDDSDLMVFFMINIKKSYVQMLKKKGFNNIDKDQVIPLAALDVNEAYITSIKQAIPDIDLDNLVPFKSLEIDKAFIEEIKKAGYKDVSPGNLIALKSQGIDGKYIADVRNSSGAENDKDADDDIIAFKSMNIDQDFINSFKKIGYNDISNSNLIALKSLNVTAEYVSSFQKAGYKNIKIDDFIAMKSLNVTPEYVSDFQKAGYNNIKPDDLVALRSQNITPELLQQYKDLGFSNLGIDDIIGAKATGTTPSFIKSMKGKGHNFNDLNKYIELKSVLGN
;
A
#
# COMPACT_ATOMS: atom_id res chain seq x y z
N MET A 1 15.07 1.45 10.08
CA MET A 1 15.66 1.67 8.74
C MET A 1 14.88 0.97 7.63
N ILE A 2 14.69 -0.36 7.67
CA ILE A 2 13.84 -1.06 6.68
C ILE A 2 12.40 -0.50 6.60
N PRO A 3 11.68 -0.25 7.72
CA PRO A 3 10.34 0.34 7.62
C PRO A 3 10.34 1.72 6.95
N TYR A 4 11.34 2.55 7.27
CA TYR A 4 11.49 3.89 6.70
C TYR A 4 11.63 3.85 5.17
N ILE A 5 12.56 3.03 4.64
CA ILE A 5 12.81 2.99 3.20
C ILE A 5 11.62 2.42 2.42
N LEU A 6 10.84 1.52 3.04
CA LEU A 6 9.60 1.00 2.48
C LEU A 6 8.47 2.04 2.50
N TYR A 7 8.33 2.84 3.56
CA TYR A 7 7.34 3.93 3.58
C TYR A 7 7.65 4.98 2.53
N THR A 8 8.91 5.36 2.38
CA THR A 8 9.35 6.22 1.27
C THR A 8 9.02 5.61 -0.08
N ALA A 9 9.25 4.29 -0.26
CA ALA A 9 8.93 3.60 -1.51
C ALA A 9 7.43 3.68 -1.84
N LEU A 10 6.56 3.49 -0.84
CA LEU A 10 5.10 3.53 -0.98
C LEU A 10 4.59 4.94 -1.29
N ILE A 11 5.10 5.97 -0.60
CA ILE A 11 4.72 7.37 -0.87
C ILE A 11 5.15 7.77 -2.28
N LEU A 12 6.36 7.41 -2.69
CA LEU A 12 6.87 7.67 -4.04
C LEU A 12 6.01 6.96 -5.11
N ALA A 13 5.61 5.71 -4.86
CA ALA A 13 4.72 4.98 -5.76
C ALA A 13 3.35 5.65 -5.89
N ALA A 14 2.75 6.05 -4.76
CA ALA A 14 1.44 6.70 -4.76
C ALA A 14 1.46 8.06 -5.47
N CYS A 15 2.46 8.89 -5.20
CA CYS A 15 2.62 10.17 -5.87
C CYS A 15 2.84 9.98 -7.39
N PHE A 16 3.53 8.90 -7.79
CA PHE A 16 3.79 8.61 -9.20
C PHE A 16 2.52 8.20 -9.92
N VAL A 17 1.74 7.31 -9.31
CA VAL A 17 0.44 6.88 -9.82
C VAL A 17 -0.49 8.08 -9.97
N PHE A 18 -0.54 8.96 -8.96
CA PHE A 18 -1.30 10.21 -9.03
C PHE A 18 -0.88 11.08 -10.22
N TYR A 19 0.42 11.34 -10.38
CA TYR A 19 0.95 12.10 -11.51
C TYR A 19 0.56 11.44 -12.85
N LYS A 20 0.77 10.13 -12.98
CA LYS A 20 0.53 9.38 -14.21
C LYS A 20 -0.95 9.38 -14.62
N LEU A 21 -1.87 9.26 -13.67
CA LEU A 21 -3.30 9.19 -13.93
C LEU A 21 -3.92 10.57 -14.19
N LEU A 22 -3.52 11.59 -13.42
CA LEU A 22 -4.23 12.88 -13.39
C LEU A 22 -3.47 14.03 -14.05
N LEU A 23 -2.14 14.05 -13.99
CA LEU A 23 -1.33 15.23 -14.30
C LEU A 23 -0.47 15.11 -15.55
N GLN A 24 -0.05 13.91 -15.94
CA GLN A 24 0.88 13.69 -17.05
C GLN A 24 0.40 14.28 -18.39
N LYS A 25 -0.92 14.35 -18.60
CA LYS A 25 -1.53 14.89 -19.83
C LYS A 25 -1.74 16.40 -19.78
N GLU A 26 -1.47 17.05 -18.64
CA GLU A 26 -1.67 18.48 -18.48
C GLU A 26 -0.49 19.28 -19.03
N THR A 27 -0.77 20.36 -19.76
CA THR A 27 0.26 21.22 -20.36
C THR A 27 0.82 22.28 -19.38
N PHE A 28 0.55 22.16 -18.09
CA PHE A 28 1.10 23.02 -17.05
C PHE A 28 2.51 22.53 -16.66
N PHE A 29 3.47 22.62 -17.59
CA PHE A 29 4.77 21.97 -17.46
C PHE A 29 5.56 22.42 -16.23
N TYR A 30 5.56 23.72 -15.91
CA TYR A 30 6.18 24.23 -14.70
C TYR A 30 5.56 23.66 -13.43
N LEU A 31 4.23 23.60 -13.34
CA LEU A 31 3.54 23.07 -12.17
C LEU A 31 3.80 21.56 -12.02
N ASN A 32 3.79 20.83 -13.12
CA ASN A 32 4.18 19.42 -13.15
C ASN A 32 5.62 19.22 -12.69
N ARG A 33 6.58 20.05 -13.12
CA ARG A 33 7.97 20.02 -12.64
C ARG A 33 8.04 20.21 -11.13
N TYR A 34 7.37 21.25 -10.61
CA TYR A 34 7.38 21.52 -9.17
C TYR A 34 6.78 20.38 -8.35
N ILE A 35 5.67 19.80 -8.81
CA ILE A 35 5.04 18.65 -8.13
C ILE A 35 5.95 17.43 -8.17
N LEU A 36 6.56 17.14 -9.32
CA LEU A 36 7.48 16.02 -9.46
C LEU A 36 8.70 16.15 -8.52
N LEU A 37 9.24 17.37 -8.37
CA LEU A 37 10.35 17.63 -7.44
C LEU A 37 9.90 17.61 -5.98
N ALA A 38 8.79 18.27 -5.66
CA ALA A 38 8.26 18.34 -4.29
C ALA A 38 7.87 16.97 -3.76
N CYS A 39 7.20 16.13 -4.56
CA CYS A 39 6.85 14.77 -4.15
C CYS A 39 8.07 13.88 -3.91
N MET A 40 9.14 14.01 -4.71
CA MET A 40 10.39 13.28 -4.45
C MET A 40 10.95 13.63 -3.08
N ILE A 41 11.06 14.92 -2.77
CA ILE A 41 11.59 15.39 -1.49
C ILE A 41 10.66 14.98 -0.34
N MET A 42 9.35 15.22 -0.51
CA MET A 42 8.34 14.88 0.50
C MET A 42 8.25 13.38 0.76
N ALA A 43 8.53 12.49 -0.19
CA ALA A 43 8.54 11.05 0.08
C ALA A 43 9.60 10.63 1.12
N PHE A 44 10.69 11.38 1.26
CA PHE A 44 11.73 11.15 2.26
C PHE A 44 11.49 11.93 3.56
N ILE A 45 10.94 13.14 3.46
CA ILE A 45 10.64 13.98 4.62
C ILE A 45 9.41 13.47 5.37
N LEU A 46 8.34 13.11 4.65
CA LEU A 46 7.03 12.84 5.22
C LEU A 46 7.06 11.68 6.24
N PRO A 47 7.77 10.55 6.02
CA PRO A 47 7.93 9.52 7.05
C PRO A 47 8.65 9.96 8.34
N LEU A 48 9.33 11.11 8.31
CA LEU A 48 10.03 11.71 9.46
C LEU A 48 9.17 12.77 10.17
N VAL A 49 8.06 13.21 9.57
CA VAL A 49 7.21 14.26 10.14
C VAL A 49 6.38 13.66 11.26
N PRO A 50 6.53 14.12 12.51
CA PRO A 50 5.69 13.65 13.58
C PRO A 50 4.27 14.18 13.36
N VAL A 51 3.27 13.29 13.44
CA VAL A 51 1.86 13.65 13.17
C VAL A 51 1.12 13.77 14.50
N PRO A 52 0.28 14.80 14.73
CA PRO A 52 -0.49 14.91 15.98
C PRO A 52 -1.21 13.60 16.31
N GLN A 53 -1.27 13.21 17.58
CA GLN A 53 -1.80 11.92 18.01
C GLN A 53 -3.24 11.67 17.53
N GLU A 54 -4.05 12.73 17.42
CA GLU A 54 -5.42 12.68 16.90
C GLU A 54 -5.53 12.28 15.41
N LEU A 55 -4.46 12.45 14.65
CA LEU A 55 -4.40 12.19 13.21
C LEU A 55 -3.60 10.93 12.87
N SER A 56 -2.86 10.32 13.81
CA SER A 56 -2.10 9.10 13.54
C SER A 56 -2.99 7.86 13.57
N LEU A 57 -2.93 7.04 12.52
CA LEU A 57 -3.66 5.77 12.39
C LEU A 57 -2.83 4.58 12.90
N ARG A 58 -1.61 4.80 13.40
CA ARG A 58 -0.77 3.77 14.01
C ARG A 58 -1.09 3.60 15.50
N LYS A 59 -1.48 2.38 15.88
CA LYS A 59 -1.50 1.96 17.29
C LYS A 59 -0.07 1.64 17.75
N THR A 60 0.38 2.27 18.83
CA THR A 60 1.68 1.97 19.45
C THR A 60 1.64 0.54 20.02
N ALA A 61 2.41 -0.38 19.45
CA ALA A 61 2.68 -1.68 20.06
C ALA A 61 3.68 -1.46 21.20
N VAL A 62 3.23 -1.64 22.44
CA VAL A 62 4.11 -1.59 23.63
C VAL A 62 4.94 -2.88 23.64
N GLU A 63 6.17 -2.85 23.15
CA GLU A 63 7.14 -3.93 23.36
C GLU A 63 7.52 -3.97 24.85
N LYS A 64 6.96 -4.94 25.59
CA LYS A 64 7.37 -5.23 26.97
C LYS A 64 8.77 -5.86 26.98
N THR A 65 9.80 -5.08 27.26
CA THR A 65 11.12 -5.61 27.62
C THR A 65 11.05 -6.20 29.03
N VAL A 66 11.32 -7.50 29.16
CA VAL A 66 11.39 -8.20 30.45
C VAL A 66 12.74 -7.88 31.10
N VAL A 67 12.74 -6.99 32.10
CA VAL A 67 13.88 -6.78 33.00
C VAL A 67 13.79 -7.83 34.11
N ILE A 68 14.72 -8.80 34.11
CA ILE A 68 14.92 -9.72 35.23
C ILE A 68 15.55 -8.91 36.36
N ALA A 69 14.73 -8.51 37.34
CA ALA A 69 15.17 -7.79 38.52
C ALA A 69 16.03 -8.71 39.42
N LYS A 70 17.29 -8.32 39.63
CA LYS A 70 18.13 -8.84 40.72
C LYS A 70 17.52 -8.41 42.05
N THR A 71 17.17 -9.38 42.89
CA THR A 71 16.70 -9.18 44.26
C THR A 71 17.82 -8.60 45.13
N THR A 72 17.65 -7.38 45.61
CA THR A 72 18.40 -6.84 46.76
C THR A 72 17.75 -7.37 48.03
N VAL A 73 18.48 -8.20 48.77
CA VAL A 73 18.10 -8.64 50.12
C VAL A 73 18.53 -7.59 51.13
N ASP A 74 17.56 -7.20 51.94
CA ASP A 74 17.61 -6.25 53.04
C ASP A 74 18.64 -6.68 54.11
N LYS A 75 19.49 -5.74 54.56
CA LYS A 75 20.46 -5.96 55.64
C LYS A 75 20.02 -5.17 56.86
N THR A 76 19.33 -5.84 57.77
CA THR A 76 19.35 -5.47 59.19
C THR A 76 19.38 -6.74 60.03
N THR A 77 20.52 -7.01 60.67
CA THR A 77 20.71 -7.45 62.07
C THR A 77 22.04 -8.21 62.19
N VAL A 78 22.82 -7.78 63.17
CA VAL A 78 24.18 -8.18 63.55
C VAL A 78 24.17 -9.55 64.23
N GLU A 79 25.09 -10.46 63.88
CA GLU A 79 25.91 -11.15 64.87
C GLU A 79 27.13 -11.86 64.27
N LYS A 80 28.13 -11.98 65.14
CA LYS A 80 29.57 -12.23 64.92
C LYS A 80 29.85 -13.74 64.96
N ILE A 81 30.81 -14.24 64.16
CA ILE A 81 31.90 -15.18 64.54
C ILE A 81 32.71 -15.54 63.27
N GLU A 82 34.03 -15.62 63.47
CA GLU A 82 35.12 -15.78 62.51
C GLU A 82 35.33 -17.20 61.94
N THR A 83 36.24 -17.26 60.95
CA THR A 83 37.02 -18.43 60.43
C THR A 83 36.22 -19.47 59.64
N THR A 84 36.45 -19.69 58.33
CA THR A 84 37.67 -20.28 57.73
C THR A 84 37.55 -20.23 56.19
N LYS A 85 38.60 -19.89 55.43
CA LYS A 85 38.79 -20.22 53.99
C LYS A 85 39.56 -21.56 53.92
N PRO A 86 39.50 -22.43 52.88
CA PRO A 86 39.28 -22.11 51.45
C PRO A 86 38.55 -23.19 50.57
N GLN A 87 38.32 -22.81 49.30
CA GLN A 87 38.18 -23.63 48.07
C GLN A 87 36.97 -24.58 47.89
N ILE A 88 36.07 -24.22 46.96
CA ILE A 88 35.26 -25.16 46.17
C ILE A 88 35.30 -24.72 44.70
N GLN A 89 35.54 -25.71 43.83
CA GLN A 89 35.57 -25.65 42.37
C GLN A 89 34.22 -25.18 41.79
N PRO A 90 34.17 -24.59 40.59
CA PRO A 90 32.89 -24.32 39.94
C PRO A 90 32.28 -25.65 39.49
N VAL A 91 31.15 -26.02 40.10
CA VAL A 91 30.29 -27.09 39.59
C VAL A 91 29.59 -26.55 38.35
N GLU A 92 29.85 -27.18 37.21
CA GLU A 92 29.14 -26.96 35.94
C GLU A 92 27.63 -27.05 36.17
N SER A 93 26.96 -25.93 35.92
CA SER A 93 25.51 -25.93 35.75
C SER A 93 25.24 -26.28 34.29
N THR A 94 24.86 -27.54 34.06
CA THR A 94 24.26 -28.00 32.79
C THR A 94 23.09 -27.08 32.45
N VAL A 95 23.32 -26.18 31.50
CA VAL A 95 22.27 -25.44 30.81
C VAL A 95 21.54 -26.47 29.95
N VAL A 96 20.33 -26.84 30.35
CA VAL A 96 19.39 -27.51 29.46
C VAL A 96 18.99 -26.46 28.42
N GLU A 97 19.72 -26.48 27.31
CA GLU A 97 19.40 -25.75 26.10
C GLU A 97 18.07 -26.28 25.56
N GLN A 98 16.97 -25.62 25.93
CA GLN A 98 15.74 -25.72 25.16
C GLN A 98 15.99 -25.02 23.82
N THR A 99 16.41 -25.80 22.83
CA THR A 99 16.44 -25.46 21.41
C THR A 99 15.02 -25.10 20.97
N LYS A 100 14.62 -23.84 21.15
CA LYS A 100 13.67 -23.21 20.23
C LYS A 100 14.44 -23.04 18.93
N GLU A 101 14.13 -23.87 17.94
CA GLU A 101 14.39 -23.54 16.55
C GLU A 101 13.61 -22.27 16.18
N THR A 102 14.16 -21.13 16.60
CA THR A 102 13.92 -19.83 15.98
C THR A 102 14.72 -19.86 14.70
N PHE A 103 14.13 -20.40 13.63
CA PHE A 103 14.68 -20.30 12.29
C PHE A 103 14.99 -18.83 11.97
N LYS A 104 16.24 -18.41 12.16
CA LYS A 104 17.02 -17.33 11.52
C LYS A 104 16.33 -16.05 11.02
N ILE A 105 15.16 -15.61 11.52
CA ILE A 105 14.51 -14.36 11.08
C ILE A 105 15.44 -13.15 11.28
N GLU A 106 16.16 -13.07 12.40
CA GLU A 106 17.14 -12.01 12.63
C GLU A 106 18.34 -12.07 11.67
N SER A 107 18.76 -13.27 11.28
CA SER A 107 19.86 -13.43 10.31
C SER A 107 19.41 -13.01 8.92
N ILE A 108 18.19 -13.36 8.51
CA ILE A 108 17.60 -12.95 7.22
C ILE A 108 17.46 -11.42 7.17
N LEU A 109 16.97 -10.78 8.24
CA LEU A 109 16.85 -9.32 8.31
C LEU A 109 18.22 -8.63 8.20
N LYS A 110 19.26 -9.16 8.86
CA LYS A 110 20.63 -8.64 8.72
C LYS A 110 21.15 -8.76 7.29
N TRP A 111 20.95 -9.91 6.64
CA TRP A 111 21.33 -10.11 5.24
C TRP A 111 20.58 -9.16 4.30
N LEU A 112 19.30 -8.87 4.55
CA LEU A 112 18.54 -7.89 3.76
C LEU A 112 19.08 -6.46 3.90
N VAL A 113 19.53 -6.06 5.11
CA VAL A 113 20.18 -4.76 5.31
C VAL A 113 21.51 -4.68 4.54
N TYR A 114 22.32 -5.74 4.58
CA TYR A 114 23.58 -5.79 3.81
C TYR A 114 23.33 -5.76 2.31
N LEU A 115 22.35 -6.51 1.82
CA LEU A 115 21.95 -6.49 0.42
C LEU A 115 21.47 -5.10 -0.02
N TYR A 116 20.69 -4.43 0.82
CA TYR A 116 20.23 -3.06 0.55
C TYR A 116 21.41 -2.10 0.37
N TRP A 117 22.34 -2.06 1.34
CA TRP A 117 23.51 -1.17 1.29
C TRP A 117 24.48 -1.54 0.17
N PHE A 118 24.63 -2.83 -0.13
CA PHE A 118 25.39 -3.28 -1.29
C PHE A 118 24.84 -2.67 -2.58
N GLY A 119 23.52 -2.71 -2.77
CA GLY A 119 22.86 -2.04 -3.89
C GLY A 119 23.12 -0.53 -3.89
N VAL A 120 22.92 0.15 -2.75
CA VAL A 120 23.19 1.60 -2.63
C VAL A 120 24.61 1.94 -3.05
N ILE A 121 25.61 1.19 -2.60
CA ILE A 121 27.02 1.41 -2.96
C ILE A 121 27.25 1.20 -4.45
N VAL A 122 26.73 0.12 -5.04
CA VAL A 122 26.87 -0.17 -6.47
C VAL A 122 26.27 0.96 -7.32
N PHE A 123 25.05 1.41 -6.99
CA PHE A 123 24.40 2.50 -7.73
C PHE A 123 25.09 3.86 -7.49
N ALA A 124 25.58 4.12 -6.27
CA ALA A 124 26.35 5.33 -5.97
C ALA A 124 27.68 5.39 -6.72
N LEU A 125 28.41 4.27 -6.79
CA LEU A 125 29.66 4.18 -7.56
C LEU A 125 29.41 4.34 -9.06
N ASN A 126 28.34 3.72 -9.59
CA ASN A 126 27.93 3.91 -10.98
C ASN A 126 27.61 5.39 -11.29
N PHE A 127 26.83 6.04 -10.41
CA PHE A 127 26.52 7.46 -10.53
C PHE A 127 27.79 8.33 -10.47
N LEU A 128 28.68 8.08 -9.51
CA LEU A 128 29.93 8.83 -9.37
C LEU A 128 30.81 8.66 -10.61
N MET A 129 30.93 7.44 -11.14
CA MET A 129 31.67 7.16 -12.36
C MET A 129 31.11 7.96 -13.55
N GLN A 130 29.79 8.01 -13.73
CA GLN A 130 29.16 8.77 -14.81
C GLN A 130 29.45 10.28 -14.68
N VAL A 131 29.34 10.84 -13.47
CA VAL A 131 29.65 12.25 -13.20
C VAL A 131 31.13 12.54 -13.45
N VAL A 132 32.04 11.69 -12.99
CA VAL A 132 33.49 11.85 -13.21
C VAL A 132 33.83 11.78 -14.69
N ILE A 133 33.24 10.86 -15.45
CA ILE A 133 33.46 10.77 -16.91
C ILE A 133 32.95 12.03 -17.62
N LEU A 134 31.78 12.55 -17.25
CA LEU A 134 31.23 13.78 -17.81
C LEU A 134 32.09 15.00 -17.48
N LEU A 135 32.55 15.12 -16.22
CA LEU A 135 33.44 16.19 -15.80
C LEU A 135 34.80 16.10 -16.49
N TYR A 136 35.38 14.91 -16.58
CA TYR A 136 36.65 14.69 -17.29
C TYR A 136 36.54 15.18 -18.73
N ARG A 137 35.50 14.77 -19.47
CA ARG A 137 35.25 15.27 -20.84
C ARG A 137 35.06 16.78 -20.87
N ALA A 138 34.39 17.36 -19.88
CA ALA A 138 34.17 18.79 -19.77
C ALA A 138 35.44 19.63 -19.56
N TYR A 139 36.52 19.02 -19.07
CA TYR A 139 37.80 19.68 -18.84
C TYR A 139 38.90 19.27 -19.82
N SER A 140 38.74 18.16 -20.55
CA SER A 140 39.79 17.60 -21.42
C SER A 140 39.66 17.93 -22.91
N GLN A 141 38.52 18.46 -23.36
CA GLN A 141 38.23 18.71 -24.79
C GLN A 141 38.27 20.20 -25.14
N SER A 142 38.28 20.52 -26.45
CA SER A 142 38.22 21.90 -26.95
C SER A 142 36.91 22.56 -26.55
N VAL A 143 36.99 23.82 -26.13
CA VAL A 143 35.84 24.59 -25.63
C VAL A 143 35.71 25.90 -26.37
N ILE A 144 34.50 26.16 -26.87
CA ILE A 144 34.06 27.47 -27.36
C ILE A 144 33.22 28.11 -26.26
N GLN A 145 33.62 29.30 -25.82
CA GLN A 145 32.91 30.06 -24.80
C GLN A 145 31.85 30.96 -25.44
N ASP A 146 30.59 30.76 -25.09
CA ASP A 146 29.47 31.61 -25.49
C ASP A 146 28.79 32.19 -24.23
N GLY A 147 29.31 33.32 -23.75
CA GLY A 147 28.88 33.92 -22.50
C GLY A 147 29.04 32.98 -21.30
N LYS A 148 27.91 32.59 -20.68
CA LYS A 148 27.86 31.63 -19.55
C LYS A 148 27.90 30.16 -20.00
N PHE A 149 27.76 29.88 -21.29
CA PHE A 149 27.72 28.54 -21.86
C PHE A 149 29.10 28.11 -22.37
N ARG A 150 29.45 26.84 -22.13
CA ARG A 150 30.68 26.20 -22.60
C ARG A 150 30.32 25.14 -23.64
N ILE A 151 30.56 25.42 -24.91
CA ILE A 151 30.29 24.47 -26.00
C ILE A 151 31.53 23.61 -26.18
N ILE A 152 31.39 22.30 -25.93
CA ILE A 152 32.44 21.31 -26.03
C ILE A 152 32.21 20.51 -27.30
N GLU A 153 33.18 20.57 -28.20
CA GLU A 153 33.12 19.86 -29.47
C GLU A 153 33.52 18.41 -29.27
N ILE A 154 32.59 17.49 -29.51
CA ILE A 154 32.82 16.05 -29.46
C ILE A 154 32.87 15.48 -30.87
N THR A 155 33.79 14.54 -31.12
CA THR A 155 33.92 13.85 -32.41
C THR A 155 33.10 12.55 -32.48
N ASP A 156 32.58 12.08 -31.34
CA ASP A 156 31.79 10.85 -31.25
C ASP A 156 30.39 11.01 -31.89
N ASP A 157 29.85 9.91 -32.44
CA ASP A 157 28.47 9.85 -32.98
C ASP A 157 27.39 9.74 -31.87
N LYS A 158 27.53 10.54 -30.81
CA LYS A 158 26.58 10.57 -29.69
C LYS A 158 25.55 11.67 -29.87
N ALA A 159 24.39 11.48 -29.25
CA ALA A 159 23.37 12.52 -29.21
C ALA A 159 23.91 13.76 -28.47
N PRO A 160 23.56 14.98 -28.91
CA PRO A 160 23.84 16.20 -28.18
C PRO A 160 23.26 16.14 -26.76
N CYS A 161 23.96 16.73 -25.80
CA CYS A 161 23.47 16.83 -24.42
C CYS A 161 24.11 17.99 -23.66
N SER A 162 23.48 18.43 -22.58
CA SER A 162 23.98 19.45 -21.68
C SER A 162 24.15 18.94 -20.25
N PHE A 163 25.22 19.40 -19.59
CA PHE A 163 25.50 19.11 -18.18
C PHE A 163 26.15 20.31 -17.49
N GLY A 164 25.48 20.84 -16.46
CA GLY A 164 25.91 22.06 -15.78
C GLY A 164 25.85 23.25 -16.73
N ASN A 165 26.98 23.91 -16.97
CA ASN A 165 27.08 24.99 -17.96
C ASN A 165 27.69 24.53 -19.30
N ASN A 166 27.82 23.22 -19.51
CA ASN A 166 28.49 22.66 -20.67
C ASN A 166 27.50 22.03 -21.66
N ILE A 167 27.71 22.24 -22.94
CA ILE A 167 26.95 21.65 -24.05
C ILE A 167 27.91 20.78 -24.86
N PHE A 168 27.63 19.49 -24.98
CA PHE A 168 28.40 18.55 -25.79
C PHE A 168 27.70 18.35 -27.12
N ILE A 169 28.35 18.73 -28.22
CA ILE A 169 27.78 18.63 -29.57
C ILE A 169 28.87 18.29 -30.60
N ASN A 170 28.51 17.51 -31.61
CA ASN A 170 29.36 17.26 -32.76
C ASN A 170 29.06 18.29 -33.85
N PRO A 171 29.99 19.21 -34.17
CA PRO A 171 29.76 20.27 -35.15
C PRO A 171 29.66 19.76 -36.58
N GLU A 172 30.21 18.59 -36.90
CA GLU A 172 30.26 18.05 -38.27
C GLU A 172 29.01 17.24 -38.66
N LYS A 173 28.15 16.92 -37.68
CA LYS A 173 27.02 15.99 -37.87
C LYS A 173 25.73 16.65 -38.38
N TYR A 174 25.58 17.96 -38.19
CA TYR A 174 24.30 18.64 -38.39
C TYR A 174 24.44 19.87 -39.30
N GLU A 175 23.47 20.06 -40.20
CA GLU A 175 23.31 21.30 -40.96
C GLU A 175 23.10 22.49 -40.02
N TRP A 176 23.55 23.69 -40.43
CA TRP A 176 23.59 24.88 -39.57
C TRP A 176 22.27 25.18 -38.85
N GLU A 177 21.13 25.06 -39.55
CA GLU A 177 19.81 25.30 -38.98
C GLU A 177 19.46 24.28 -37.87
N THR A 178 19.71 22.99 -38.12
CA THR A 178 19.51 21.91 -37.14
C THR A 178 20.47 22.06 -35.97
N TYR A 179 21.73 22.39 -36.24
CA TYR A 179 22.75 22.67 -35.23
C TYR A 179 22.33 23.82 -34.29
N ASN A 180 21.85 24.93 -34.86
CA ASN A 180 21.42 26.10 -34.09
C ASN A 180 20.19 25.79 -33.20
N GLN A 181 19.21 25.05 -33.74
CA GLN A 181 18.04 24.63 -32.96
C GLN A 181 18.41 23.68 -31.81
N ILE A 182 19.34 22.74 -32.03
CA ILE A 182 19.88 21.88 -30.96
C ILE A 182 20.59 22.73 -29.92
N LEU A 183 21.43 23.67 -30.35
CA LEU A 183 22.19 24.52 -29.44
C LEU A 183 21.26 25.37 -28.56
N LEU A 184 20.21 25.96 -29.13
CA LEU A 184 19.19 26.72 -28.39
C LEU A 184 18.43 25.82 -27.40
N HIS A 185 18.08 24.60 -27.82
CA HIS A 185 17.45 23.60 -26.95
C HIS A 185 18.32 23.29 -25.72
N GLU A 186 19.60 22.95 -25.94
CA GLU A 186 20.54 22.64 -24.86
C GLU A 186 20.81 23.86 -23.95
N LYS A 187 20.83 25.08 -24.51
CA LYS A 187 20.92 26.31 -23.70
C LYS A 187 19.75 26.43 -22.73
N ILE A 188 18.52 26.17 -23.17
CA ILE A 188 17.33 26.22 -22.28
C ILE A 188 17.45 25.22 -21.12
N HIS A 189 17.99 24.01 -21.34
CA HIS A 189 18.23 23.05 -20.26
C HIS A 189 19.16 23.62 -19.17
N ILE A 190 20.21 24.33 -19.60
CA ILE A 190 21.16 25.00 -18.70
C ILE A 190 20.48 26.14 -17.95
N GLU A 191 19.70 26.98 -18.66
CA GLU A 191 19.03 28.14 -18.06
C GLU A 191 17.98 27.73 -17.03
N GLN A 192 17.23 26.67 -17.32
CA GLN A 192 16.25 26.09 -16.40
C GLN A 192 16.88 25.23 -15.31
N LYS A 193 18.21 25.03 -15.34
CA LYS A 193 18.97 24.21 -14.38
C LYS A 193 18.50 22.75 -14.31
N HIS A 194 18.11 22.18 -15.44
CA HIS A 194 17.60 20.80 -15.52
C HIS A 194 18.61 19.76 -15.03
N THR A 195 19.92 20.05 -15.08
CA THR A 195 20.95 19.20 -14.47
C THR A 195 20.69 18.95 -12.98
N ILE A 196 20.24 19.95 -12.22
CA ILE A 196 19.96 19.79 -10.78
C ILE A 196 18.79 18.83 -10.56
N ASP A 197 17.74 18.96 -11.38
CA ASP A 197 16.55 18.11 -11.29
C ASP A 197 16.89 16.64 -11.55
N LEU A 198 17.72 16.38 -12.57
CA LEU A 198 18.17 15.03 -12.90
C LEU A 198 19.09 14.46 -11.83
N LEU A 199 20.05 15.25 -11.32
CA LEU A 199 20.91 14.82 -10.21
C LEU A 199 20.09 14.46 -8.95
N LEU A 200 19.05 15.23 -8.63
CA LEU A 200 18.15 14.92 -7.52
C LEU A 200 17.40 13.59 -7.74
N ALA A 201 16.90 13.37 -8.95
CA ALA A 201 16.22 12.12 -9.28
C ALA A 201 17.17 10.90 -9.25
N GLU A 202 18.42 11.06 -9.69
CA GLU A 202 19.45 10.01 -9.54
C GLU A 202 19.78 9.74 -8.06
N MET A 203 19.85 10.77 -7.20
CA MET A 203 20.02 10.56 -5.75
C MET A 203 18.87 9.74 -5.16
N VAL A 204 17.63 10.03 -5.55
CA VAL A 204 16.46 9.22 -5.14
C VAL A 204 16.60 7.78 -5.62
N LEU A 205 17.01 7.57 -6.89
CA LEU A 205 17.23 6.24 -7.44
C LEU A 205 18.29 5.43 -6.69
N ILE A 206 19.38 6.07 -6.23
CA ILE A 206 20.42 5.39 -5.44
C ILE A 206 19.82 4.79 -4.16
N PHE A 207 19.00 5.55 -3.42
CA PHE A 207 18.38 5.07 -2.18
C PHE A 207 17.19 4.14 -2.42
N GLN A 208 16.51 4.27 -3.55
CA GLN A 208 15.30 3.53 -3.95
C GLN A 208 15.56 2.60 -5.14
N TRP A 209 16.78 2.05 -5.26
CA TRP A 209 17.20 1.30 -6.45
C TRP A 209 16.34 0.06 -6.74
N PHE A 210 15.78 -0.54 -5.68
CA PHE A 210 14.89 -1.70 -5.77
C PHE A 210 13.45 -1.31 -6.16
N ASN A 211 13.08 -0.03 -6.09
CA ASN A 211 11.73 0.44 -6.29
C ASN A 211 11.46 0.77 -7.78
N PRO A 212 10.64 -0.01 -8.49
CA PRO A 212 10.37 0.22 -9.92
C PRO A 212 9.71 1.57 -10.19
N PHE A 213 9.00 2.15 -9.21
CA PHE A 213 8.37 3.46 -9.37
C PHE A 213 9.37 4.60 -9.35
N ALA A 214 10.51 4.46 -8.66
CA ALA A 214 11.59 5.46 -8.72
C ALA A 214 12.17 5.55 -10.13
N TRP A 215 12.36 4.40 -10.80
CA TRP A 215 12.81 4.33 -12.20
C TRP A 215 11.82 4.96 -13.17
N GLN A 216 10.52 4.74 -12.95
CA GLN A 216 9.49 5.39 -13.77
C GLN A 216 9.37 6.89 -13.45
N TRP A 217 9.60 7.29 -12.21
CA TRP A 217 9.62 8.70 -11.79
C TRP A 217 10.71 9.48 -12.50
N ARG A 218 11.94 8.96 -12.48
CA ARG A 218 13.09 9.58 -13.18
C ARG A 218 12.79 9.81 -14.66
N LYS A 219 12.12 8.86 -15.31
CA LYS A 219 11.68 8.98 -16.71
C LYS A 219 10.56 10.01 -16.88
N ALA A 220 9.61 10.07 -15.95
CA ALA A 220 8.51 11.04 -16.00
C ALA A 220 9.00 12.48 -15.81
N LEU A 221 9.97 12.69 -14.91
CA LEU A 221 10.64 13.98 -14.74
C LEU A 221 11.35 14.40 -16.01
N GLU A 222 12.18 13.53 -16.59
CA GLU A 222 12.85 13.80 -17.87
C GLU A 222 11.88 14.23 -18.96
N ILE A 223 10.81 13.44 -19.18
CA ILE A 223 9.77 13.77 -20.16
C ILE A 223 9.16 15.16 -19.91
N ASN A 224 8.91 15.52 -18.65
CA ASN A 224 8.35 16.82 -18.30
C ASN A 224 9.36 17.97 -18.54
N LEU A 225 10.65 17.75 -18.28
CA LEU A 225 11.71 18.73 -18.58
C LEU A 225 11.84 18.92 -20.09
N GLU A 226 11.79 17.85 -20.87
CA GLU A 226 11.77 17.92 -22.35
C GLU A 226 10.55 18.72 -22.85
N PHE A 227 9.37 18.48 -22.28
CA PHE A 227 8.18 19.26 -22.64
C PHE A 227 8.31 20.74 -22.29
N LEU A 228 8.97 21.06 -21.16
CA LEU A 228 9.21 22.43 -20.76
C LEU A 228 10.19 23.12 -21.71
N THR A 229 11.27 22.42 -22.10
CA THR A 229 12.22 22.92 -23.09
C THR A 229 11.55 23.11 -24.45
N ASP A 230 10.76 22.15 -24.92
CA ASP A 230 10.02 22.23 -26.17
C ASP A 230 9.04 23.42 -26.17
N ASP A 231 8.34 23.65 -25.05
CA ASP A 231 7.42 24.78 -24.92
C ASP A 231 8.14 26.13 -24.97
N GLN A 232 9.34 26.24 -24.40
CA GLN A 232 10.16 27.45 -24.45
C GLN A 232 10.77 27.67 -25.83
N MET A 233 11.20 26.60 -26.52
CA MET A 233 11.67 26.70 -27.90
C MET A 233 10.59 27.26 -28.82
N LEU A 234 9.34 26.78 -28.69
CA LEU A 234 8.21 27.24 -29.50
C LEU A 234 7.73 28.66 -29.14
N GLN A 235 8.23 29.25 -28.05
CA GLN A 235 7.98 30.66 -27.70
C GLN A 235 9.00 31.62 -28.30
N GLN A 236 10.08 31.11 -28.91
CA GLN A 236 11.07 31.95 -29.59
C GLN A 236 10.57 32.29 -31.00
N ASP A 237 10.55 33.57 -31.35
CA ASP A 237 10.07 34.07 -32.65
C ASP A 237 10.87 33.53 -33.85
N THR A 238 12.07 32.99 -33.60
CA THR A 238 12.99 32.47 -34.64
C THR A 238 12.79 30.99 -34.95
N VAL A 239 11.95 30.27 -34.20
CA VAL A 239 11.82 28.81 -34.30
C VAL A 239 10.43 28.44 -34.82
N GLU A 240 10.38 27.90 -36.05
CA GLU A 240 9.15 27.31 -36.60
C GLU A 240 8.92 25.91 -36.03
N LYS A 241 7.67 25.63 -35.64
CA LYS A 241 7.27 24.37 -34.99
C LYS A 241 7.57 23.13 -35.82
N GLU A 242 7.25 23.16 -37.11
CA GLU A 242 7.42 22.04 -38.05
C GLU A 242 8.90 21.76 -38.29
N SER A 243 9.69 22.81 -38.54
CA SER A 243 11.15 22.74 -38.68
C SER A 243 11.80 22.14 -37.44
N TYR A 244 11.40 22.60 -36.25
CA TYR A 244 11.89 22.09 -34.97
C TYR A 244 11.54 20.62 -34.73
N GLN A 245 10.30 20.19 -35.02
CA GLN A 245 9.89 18.79 -34.91
C GLN A 245 10.72 17.88 -35.84
N PHE A 246 11.05 18.35 -37.04
CA PHE A 246 11.90 17.61 -37.99
C PHE A 246 13.36 17.54 -37.53
N SER A 247 13.88 18.61 -36.93
CA SER A 247 15.20 18.64 -36.28
C SER A 247 15.30 17.60 -35.17
N LEU A 248 14.30 17.51 -34.28
CA LEU A 248 14.25 16.49 -33.22
C LEU A 248 14.21 15.06 -33.78
N LEU A 249 13.49 14.83 -34.87
CA LEU A 249 13.44 13.53 -35.54
C LEU A 249 14.81 13.15 -36.13
N LYS A 250 15.52 14.09 -36.75
CA LYS A 250 16.88 13.89 -37.29
C LYS A 250 17.88 13.56 -36.20
N VAL A 251 17.81 14.24 -35.05
CA VAL A 251 18.69 13.99 -33.90
C VAL A 251 18.42 12.63 -33.27
N ALA A 252 17.17 12.21 -33.19
CA ALA A 252 16.75 10.96 -32.58
C ALA A 252 16.95 9.71 -33.45
N ALA A 253 17.28 9.85 -34.75
CA ALA A 253 17.30 8.75 -35.71
C ALA A 253 18.70 8.40 -36.29
N PRO A 254 19.66 7.80 -35.53
CA PRO A 254 20.89 7.31 -36.17
C PRO A 254 20.92 5.79 -36.46
N GLN A 255 20.17 4.90 -35.79
CA GLN A 255 20.29 3.44 -36.04
C GLN A 255 18.96 2.69 -35.78
N PHE A 256 18.46 1.91 -36.74
CA PHE A 256 17.34 0.96 -36.53
C PHE A 256 17.87 -0.33 -35.88
N PRO A 257 17.59 -0.63 -34.60
CA PRO A 257 17.99 -1.90 -34.01
C PRO A 257 16.90 -2.96 -34.20
N LEU A 258 17.34 -4.22 -34.09
CA LEU A 258 16.57 -5.43 -34.36
C LEU A 258 15.26 -5.53 -33.56
N SER A 259 14.28 -6.28 -34.11
CA SER A 259 12.89 -6.47 -33.65
C SER A 259 12.68 -6.95 -32.20
N LEU A 260 13.76 -7.32 -31.49
CA LEU A 260 13.71 -7.73 -30.09
C LEU A 260 14.02 -6.58 -29.10
N THR A 261 14.33 -5.39 -29.61
CA THR A 261 14.74 -4.24 -28.80
C THR A 261 13.60 -3.23 -28.66
N THR A 262 13.33 -2.79 -27.44
CA THR A 262 12.43 -1.65 -27.20
C THR A 262 13.23 -0.36 -27.37
N ASN A 263 12.96 0.40 -28.44
CA ASN A 263 13.69 1.64 -28.70
C ASN A 263 13.14 2.77 -27.80
N TYR A 264 13.91 3.12 -26.78
CA TYR A 264 13.57 4.14 -25.79
C TYR A 264 13.33 5.52 -26.41
N ASN A 265 14.20 5.95 -27.34
CA ASN A 265 14.19 7.28 -27.95
C ASN A 265 12.94 7.52 -28.82
N GLN A 266 12.43 6.50 -29.52
CA GLN A 266 11.19 6.64 -30.30
C GLN A 266 9.96 6.91 -29.42
N SER A 267 9.88 6.26 -28.27
CA SER A 267 8.74 6.44 -27.35
C SER A 267 8.73 7.82 -26.68
N LEU A 268 9.90 8.40 -26.43
CA LEU A 268 10.07 9.76 -25.90
C LEU A 268 9.77 10.82 -26.96
N LEU A 269 10.39 10.70 -28.14
CA LEU A 269 10.17 11.64 -29.25
C LEU A 269 8.69 11.71 -29.64
N LYS A 270 8.02 10.56 -29.74
CA LYS A 270 6.57 10.51 -30.02
C LYS A 270 5.77 11.31 -28.99
N LYS A 271 6.09 11.19 -27.70
CA LYS A 271 5.40 11.93 -26.63
C LYS A 271 5.63 13.44 -26.75
N ARG A 272 6.86 13.86 -27.05
CA ARG A 272 7.21 15.27 -27.28
C ARG A 272 6.42 15.87 -28.45
N ILE A 273 6.37 15.18 -29.59
CA ILE A 273 5.60 15.62 -30.78
C ILE A 273 4.09 15.68 -30.49
N ILE A 274 3.53 14.69 -29.80
CA ILE A 274 2.11 14.71 -29.41
C ILE A 274 1.83 15.89 -28.48
N MET A 275 2.70 16.15 -27.50
CA MET A 275 2.48 17.21 -26.52
C MET A 275 2.62 18.62 -27.12
N MET A 276 3.58 18.82 -28.03
CA MET A 276 3.70 20.07 -28.80
C MET A 276 2.49 20.36 -29.68
N ASN A 277 1.78 19.32 -30.15
CA ASN A 277 0.58 19.44 -30.98
C ASN A 277 -0.74 19.42 -30.17
N SER A 278 -0.67 19.26 -28.86
CA SER A 278 -1.84 19.23 -28.00
C SER A 278 -2.37 20.64 -27.71
N LYS A 279 -3.67 20.75 -27.46
CA LYS A 279 -4.28 21.99 -26.98
C LYS A 279 -3.81 22.28 -25.55
N LYS A 280 -3.57 23.56 -25.23
CA LYS A 280 -3.22 23.98 -23.87
C LYS A 280 -4.35 23.60 -22.89
N SER A 281 -3.96 23.11 -21.72
CA SER A 281 -4.88 22.77 -20.63
C SER A 281 -5.65 23.98 -20.14
N ASN A 282 -6.90 23.76 -19.72
CA ASN A 282 -7.73 24.80 -19.13
C ASN A 282 -7.30 25.08 -17.69
N VAL A 283 -7.22 26.36 -17.30
CA VAL A 283 -6.86 26.78 -15.93
C VAL A 283 -7.75 26.14 -14.87
N HIS A 284 -9.03 25.87 -15.17
CA HIS A 284 -9.92 25.15 -14.26
C HIS A 284 -9.34 23.81 -13.87
N THR A 285 -8.69 23.08 -14.77
CA THR A 285 -8.09 21.76 -14.52
C THR A 285 -7.01 21.75 -13.42
N THR A 286 -6.52 22.92 -13.00
CA THR A 286 -5.61 23.09 -11.85
C THR A 286 -6.22 22.56 -10.54
N TRP A 287 -7.55 22.43 -10.42
CA TRP A 287 -8.20 21.84 -9.24
C TRP A 287 -7.71 20.41 -8.95
N LYS A 288 -7.32 19.64 -9.98
CA LYS A 288 -6.78 18.28 -9.85
C LYS A 288 -5.56 18.22 -8.93
N TYR A 289 -4.74 19.26 -8.92
CA TYR A 289 -3.51 19.31 -8.12
C TYR A 289 -3.80 19.37 -6.61
N PHE A 290 -4.96 19.91 -6.21
CA PHE A 290 -5.36 19.95 -4.80
C PHE A 290 -5.62 18.56 -4.21
N PHE A 291 -5.94 17.55 -5.03
CA PHE A 291 -6.10 16.16 -4.56
C PHE A 291 -4.80 15.51 -4.12
N LEU A 292 -3.65 16.10 -4.42
CA LEU A 292 -2.38 15.59 -3.90
C LEU A 292 -2.29 15.76 -2.38
N LEU A 293 -2.82 16.85 -1.84
CA LEU A 293 -2.77 17.17 -0.42
C LEU A 293 -3.45 16.10 0.46
N PRO A 294 -4.73 15.69 0.23
CA PRO A 294 -5.35 14.66 1.05
C PRO A 294 -4.64 13.31 0.93
N ILE A 295 -4.03 12.99 -0.21
CA ILE A 295 -3.22 11.77 -0.37
C ILE A 295 -1.99 11.84 0.54
N LEU A 296 -1.27 12.97 0.54
CA LEU A 296 -0.10 13.15 1.41
C LEU A 296 -0.46 13.13 2.90
N VAL A 297 -1.57 13.78 3.27
CA VAL A 297 -2.09 13.76 4.65
C VAL A 297 -2.43 12.32 5.07
N LEU A 298 -3.14 11.57 4.22
CA LEU A 298 -3.45 10.16 4.48
C LEU A 298 -2.19 9.33 4.74
N PHE A 299 -1.15 9.47 3.92
CA PHE A 299 0.11 8.75 4.13
C PHE A 299 0.84 9.18 5.40
N ALA A 300 0.78 10.47 5.76
CA ALA A 300 1.37 10.96 6.99
C ALA A 300 0.67 10.31 8.20
N CYS A 301 -0.65 10.29 8.19
CA CYS A 301 -1.48 9.62 9.20
C CYS A 301 -1.19 8.11 9.30
N LEU A 302 -0.98 7.42 8.17
CA LEU A 302 -0.75 5.97 8.14
C LEU A 302 0.65 5.55 8.61
N PHE A 303 1.69 6.31 8.28
CA PHE A 303 3.08 5.86 8.45
C PHE A 303 3.81 6.52 9.61
N ASN A 304 3.36 7.69 10.06
CA ASN A 304 4.09 8.44 11.08
C ASN A 304 3.60 8.08 12.47
N GLN A 305 4.56 7.94 13.38
CA GLN A 305 4.26 7.81 14.80
C GLN A 305 3.68 9.14 15.32
N PRO A 306 2.77 9.07 16.31
CA PRO A 306 2.21 10.27 16.90
C PRO A 306 3.33 11.14 17.48
N ALA A 307 3.30 12.43 17.14
CA ALA A 307 4.15 13.46 17.72
C ALA A 307 3.92 13.46 19.23
N ALA A 308 4.89 12.97 19.99
CA ALA A 308 4.96 13.29 21.41
C ALA A 308 5.17 14.81 21.49
N GLN A 309 4.16 15.53 21.96
CA GLN A 309 4.19 16.98 22.08
C GLN A 309 5.23 17.34 23.14
N SER A 310 6.46 17.62 22.68
CA SER A 310 7.53 18.17 23.51
C SER A 310 7.20 19.64 23.75
N GLN A 311 6.60 19.93 24.91
CA GLN A 311 6.75 21.27 25.49
C GLN A 311 8.24 21.45 25.81
N ASN A 312 8.93 22.17 24.93
CA ASN A 312 10.22 22.77 25.25
C ASN A 312 10.00 23.81 26.36
N LEU A 313 10.18 23.39 27.60
CA LEU A 313 10.67 24.27 28.66
C LEU A 313 12.10 23.87 28.96
N THR A 314 12.95 24.89 28.86
CA THR A 314 14.39 24.96 28.94
C THR A 314 15.02 24.00 29.96
N SER A 315 16.03 23.28 29.47
CA SER A 315 17.07 22.48 30.13
C SER A 315 17.30 22.71 31.64
N LYS A 316 17.21 21.63 32.42
CA LYS A 316 18.23 21.27 33.42
C LYS A 316 18.22 19.76 33.71
N GLU A 317 19.45 19.25 33.90
CA GLU A 317 19.98 17.88 33.92
C GLU A 317 19.22 16.76 34.67
N GLU A 318 19.26 15.58 34.03
CA GLU A 318 19.43 14.19 34.50
C GLU A 318 18.55 13.60 35.64
N GLU A 319 17.77 12.56 35.32
CA GLU A 319 18.04 11.14 35.71
C GLU A 319 17.06 10.16 35.02
N PRO A 320 17.38 8.84 34.91
CA PRO A 320 16.87 7.96 33.87
C PRO A 320 15.46 7.38 34.08
N GLU A 321 14.89 7.03 32.94
CA GLU A 321 13.57 6.50 32.62
C GLU A 321 12.94 5.49 33.60
N LYS A 322 11.62 5.67 33.83
CA LYS A 322 10.73 4.67 34.41
C LYS A 322 9.58 4.36 33.45
N ASN A 323 9.51 3.09 33.07
CA ASN A 323 8.58 2.41 32.16
C ASN A 323 7.16 3.02 32.06
N ILE A 324 6.67 3.20 30.83
CA ILE A 324 5.30 3.64 30.51
C ILE A 324 4.31 2.50 30.80
N ASN A 325 3.60 2.60 31.92
CA ASN A 325 2.35 1.88 32.19
C ASN A 325 1.24 2.38 31.24
N ILE A 326 0.31 1.51 30.84
CA ILE A 326 -1.00 1.89 30.26
C ILE A 326 -1.89 2.49 31.36
N HIS A 327 -1.35 3.49 32.04
CA HIS A 327 -2.04 4.41 32.90
C HIS A 327 -1.78 5.77 32.28
N SER A 328 -2.59 6.17 31.29
CA SER A 328 -2.99 7.57 31.31
C SER A 328 -3.63 7.73 32.68
N SER A 329 -2.91 8.35 33.61
CA SER A 329 -3.34 8.43 34.99
C SER A 329 -4.63 9.24 34.99
N VAL A 330 -5.78 8.55 34.96
CA VAL A 330 -7.04 9.16 35.33
C VAL A 330 -6.78 9.70 36.73
N ARG A 331 -6.57 11.02 36.81
CA ARG A 331 -6.24 11.62 38.09
C ARG A 331 -7.45 11.44 38.99
N THR A 332 -7.15 11.16 40.24
CA THR A 332 -8.17 10.96 41.26
C THR A 332 -8.73 12.30 41.76
N GLU A 333 -8.30 13.43 41.21
CA GLU A 333 -8.85 14.76 41.55
C GLU A 333 -8.69 15.72 40.36
N GLY A 334 -9.58 16.72 40.29
CA GLY A 334 -9.60 17.73 39.23
C GLY A 334 -10.88 18.57 39.25
N ASP A 335 -11.14 19.27 38.15
CA ASP A 335 -12.34 20.08 37.96
C ASP A 335 -13.44 19.28 37.26
N TRP A 336 -14.69 19.61 37.51
CA TRP A 336 -15.83 19.07 36.77
C TRP A 336 -16.79 20.16 36.30
N PHE A 337 -17.43 19.89 35.18
CA PHE A 337 -18.55 20.65 34.64
C PHE A 337 -19.69 19.68 34.37
N ALA A 338 -20.92 20.01 34.74
CA ALA A 338 -22.04 19.11 34.53
C ALA A 338 -23.26 19.81 33.94
N THR A 339 -24.02 19.06 33.17
CA THR A 339 -25.34 19.47 32.66
C THR A 339 -26.37 18.40 33.00
N ILE A 340 -27.47 18.81 33.65
CA ILE A 340 -28.62 17.98 33.95
C ILE A 340 -29.60 18.06 32.78
N LYS A 341 -29.97 16.90 32.23
CA LYS A 341 -31.04 16.74 31.24
C LYS A 341 -32.01 15.68 31.74
N GLU A 342 -33.23 16.11 32.04
CA GLU A 342 -34.29 15.25 32.57
C GLU A 342 -33.82 14.50 33.84
N ASN A 343 -33.70 13.17 33.77
CA ASN A 343 -33.25 12.32 34.87
C ASN A 343 -31.76 11.95 34.79
N THR A 344 -31.00 12.53 33.86
CA THR A 344 -29.57 12.26 33.66
C THR A 344 -28.71 13.48 33.94
N ILE A 345 -27.49 13.23 34.38
CA ILE A 345 -26.45 14.24 34.56
C ILE A 345 -25.23 13.81 33.73
N ASN A 346 -24.85 14.65 32.77
CA ASN A 346 -23.61 14.51 32.02
C ASN A 346 -22.53 15.32 32.75
N ILE A 347 -21.46 14.66 33.20
CA ILE A 347 -20.34 15.27 33.90
C ILE A 347 -19.11 15.16 33.01
N GLN A 348 -18.50 16.29 32.72
CA GLN A 348 -17.20 16.43 32.11
C GLN A 348 -16.15 16.58 33.20
N PHE A 349 -15.16 15.70 33.23
CA PHE A 349 -13.99 15.77 34.11
C PHE A 349 -12.84 16.43 33.37
N LYS A 350 -12.20 17.41 34.01
CA LYS A 350 -11.08 18.17 33.46
C LYS A 350 -9.94 18.19 34.46
N ASN A 351 -8.77 17.71 34.02
CA ASN A 351 -7.59 17.61 34.88
C ASN A 351 -6.43 18.50 34.41
N ASP A 352 -6.43 18.88 33.13
CA ASP A 352 -5.50 19.82 32.48
C ASP A 352 -6.12 20.36 31.16
N GLU A 353 -5.36 21.10 30.34
CA GLU A 353 -5.84 21.69 29.08
C GLU A 353 -6.13 20.65 27.97
N HIS A 354 -5.62 19.42 28.07
CA HIS A 354 -5.68 18.42 27.00
C HIS A 354 -6.43 17.13 27.40
N ASN A 355 -6.69 16.90 28.69
CA ASN A 355 -7.43 15.76 29.21
C ASN A 355 -8.84 16.19 29.64
N ASN A 356 -9.80 15.98 28.72
CA ASN A 356 -11.21 15.95 29.05
C ASN A 356 -11.74 14.51 28.93
N SER A 357 -12.59 14.12 29.87
CA SER A 357 -13.44 12.94 29.71
C SER A 357 -14.87 13.33 30.07
N ASN A 358 -15.84 12.63 29.53
CA ASN A 358 -17.23 12.83 29.90
C ASN A 358 -17.85 11.49 30.31
N SER A 359 -18.83 11.55 31.20
CA SER A 359 -19.63 10.39 31.59
C SER A 359 -21.03 10.84 31.95
N THR A 360 -22.00 9.97 31.67
CA THR A 360 -23.40 10.22 31.96
C THR A 360 -23.85 9.31 33.09
N PHE A 361 -24.55 9.89 34.08
CA PHE A 361 -25.04 9.20 35.26
C PHE A 361 -26.53 9.49 35.45
N GLN A 362 -27.23 8.65 36.21
CA GLN A 362 -28.61 8.94 36.62
C GLN A 362 -28.60 9.90 37.79
N VAL A 363 -29.51 10.87 37.80
CA VAL A 363 -29.64 11.85 38.91
C VAL A 363 -29.92 11.14 40.24
N SER A 364 -30.63 10.02 40.21
CA SER A 364 -30.94 9.18 41.38
C SER A 364 -29.71 8.48 41.99
N GLU A 365 -28.58 8.40 41.30
CA GLU A 365 -27.34 7.84 41.84
C GLU A 365 -26.65 8.78 42.84
N PHE A 366 -27.03 10.06 42.87
CA PHE A 366 -26.45 11.07 43.74
C PHE A 366 -27.36 11.40 44.92
N SER A 367 -26.76 11.49 46.11
CA SER A 367 -27.44 11.99 47.30
C SER A 367 -27.40 13.52 47.32
N ASN A 368 -28.58 14.16 47.20
CA ASN A 368 -28.80 15.61 47.37
C ASN A 368 -27.86 16.52 46.54
N LEU A 369 -28.23 16.81 45.28
CA LEU A 369 -27.49 17.76 44.44
C LEU A 369 -27.62 19.20 44.97
N PRO A 370 -26.52 19.90 45.29
CA PRO A 370 -26.56 21.26 45.82
C PRO A 370 -27.03 22.25 44.76
N ARG A 371 -28.17 22.91 45.02
CA ARG A 371 -28.77 23.95 44.17
C ARG A 371 -28.53 25.32 44.78
N ASP A 372 -28.11 26.28 43.95
CA ASP A 372 -27.98 27.72 44.27
C ASP A 372 -26.96 28.08 45.38
N LYS A 373 -26.39 27.09 46.06
CA LYS A 373 -25.32 27.22 47.06
C LYS A 373 -24.28 26.13 46.85
N GLU A 374 -23.04 26.43 47.23
CA GLU A 374 -21.96 25.45 47.23
C GLU A 374 -22.25 24.35 48.26
N GLY A 375 -22.01 23.10 47.85
CA GLY A 375 -22.17 21.94 48.71
C GLY A 375 -21.38 20.75 48.19
N THR A 376 -21.41 19.66 48.97
CA THR A 376 -20.75 18.40 48.61
C THR A 376 -21.81 17.35 48.32
N PHE A 377 -21.64 16.63 47.22
CA PHE A 377 -22.43 15.46 46.89
C PHE A 377 -21.51 14.33 46.44
N THR A 378 -21.94 13.08 46.60
CA THR A 378 -21.10 11.91 46.36
C THR A 378 -21.78 10.88 45.49
N LEU A 379 -20.97 10.14 44.73
CA LEU A 379 -21.35 8.91 44.05
C LEU A 379 -20.51 7.76 44.63
N THR A 380 -21.16 6.75 45.19
CA THR A 380 -20.47 5.59 45.78
C THR A 380 -20.78 4.33 44.98
N ARG A 381 -19.73 3.62 44.59
CA ARG A 381 -19.79 2.30 43.94
C ARG A 381 -18.81 1.36 44.64
N GLU A 382 -18.84 0.07 44.30
CA GLU A 382 -17.99 -0.92 44.99
C GLU A 382 -16.48 -0.56 44.92
N ALA A 383 -16.03 -0.05 43.76
CA ALA A 383 -14.62 0.30 43.53
C ALA A 383 -14.13 1.57 44.26
N GLY A 384 -15.03 2.42 44.76
CA GLY A 384 -14.67 3.65 45.46
C GLY A 384 -15.80 4.68 45.55
N THR A 385 -15.47 5.83 46.13
CA THR A 385 -16.39 6.97 46.28
C THR A 385 -15.83 8.19 45.57
N MET A 386 -16.64 8.78 44.70
CA MET A 386 -16.39 10.08 44.11
C MET A 386 -17.07 11.17 44.94
N SER A 387 -16.29 12.11 45.45
CA SER A 387 -16.78 13.32 46.11
C SER A 387 -16.71 14.49 45.14
N PHE A 388 -17.80 15.24 45.02
CA PHE A 388 -17.89 16.44 44.22
C PHE A 388 -18.17 17.62 45.14
N VAL A 389 -17.38 18.67 45.04
CA VAL A 389 -17.59 19.96 45.72
C VAL A 389 -17.93 20.98 44.66
N GLY A 390 -19.05 21.70 44.80
CA GLY A 390 -19.47 22.72 43.85
C GLY A 390 -20.94 23.06 43.98
N LYS A 391 -21.52 23.66 42.94
CA LYS A 391 -22.94 24.05 42.92
C LYS A 391 -23.55 23.88 41.54
N PHE A 392 -24.87 23.73 41.52
CA PHE A 392 -25.68 23.85 40.30
C PHE A 392 -26.44 25.17 40.29
N GLU A 393 -26.33 25.91 39.19
CA GLU A 393 -27.14 27.07 38.86
C GLU A 393 -28.12 26.66 37.74
N GLY A 394 -29.39 26.49 38.09
CA GLY A 394 -30.34 25.80 37.21
C GLY A 394 -29.85 24.40 36.86
N ASN A 395 -29.77 24.06 35.57
CA ASN A 395 -29.36 22.73 35.10
C ASN A 395 -27.86 22.59 34.78
N LYS A 396 -27.04 23.60 35.08
CA LYS A 396 -25.59 23.56 34.86
C LYS A 396 -24.86 23.62 36.19
N GLY A 397 -23.80 22.85 36.35
CA GLY A 397 -22.99 22.85 37.57
C GLY A 397 -21.51 22.83 37.26
N MET A 398 -20.71 23.27 38.23
CA MET A 398 -19.25 23.20 38.17
C MET A 398 -18.64 23.09 39.55
N GLY A 399 -17.41 22.61 39.62
CA GLY A 399 -16.62 22.57 40.85
C GLY A 399 -15.43 21.63 40.73
N THR A 400 -15.00 21.06 41.86
CA THR A 400 -13.87 20.11 41.94
C THR A 400 -14.35 18.73 42.37
N TYR A 401 -13.66 17.68 41.94
CA TYR A 401 -13.94 16.31 42.32
C TYR A 401 -12.70 15.64 42.95
N LYS A 402 -12.96 14.63 43.78
CA LYS A 402 -11.95 13.75 44.36
C LYS A 402 -12.47 12.33 44.50
N PHE A 403 -11.71 11.38 43.96
CA PHE A 403 -11.93 9.95 44.03
C PHE A 403 -11.17 9.36 45.22
N THR A 404 -11.90 8.63 46.05
CA THR A 404 -11.35 7.83 47.14
C THR A 404 -11.49 6.34 46.79
N PRO A 405 -10.39 5.62 46.52
CA PRO A 405 -10.43 4.21 46.13
C PRO A 405 -10.86 3.32 47.29
N ASN A 406 -11.64 2.27 47.00
CA ASN A 406 -11.98 1.24 47.98
C ASN A 406 -10.94 0.09 47.95
N LYS A 407 -10.06 0.04 48.95
CA LYS A 407 -9.01 -0.98 49.05
C LYS A 407 -9.57 -2.38 49.33
N ASP A 408 -10.67 -2.52 50.07
CA ASP A 408 -11.29 -3.82 50.33
C ASP A 408 -11.82 -4.44 49.03
N TYR A 409 -12.39 -3.61 48.15
CA TYR A 409 -12.78 -4.04 46.81
C TYR A 409 -11.58 -4.50 45.98
N SER A 410 -10.47 -3.75 45.98
CA SER A 410 -9.25 -4.16 45.26
C SER A 410 -8.72 -5.52 45.73
N GLN A 411 -8.76 -5.79 47.04
CA GLN A 411 -8.37 -7.08 47.61
C GLN A 411 -9.35 -8.19 47.22
N ALA A 412 -10.65 -7.90 47.23
CA ALA A 412 -11.68 -8.85 46.82
C ALA A 412 -11.55 -9.22 45.33
N MET A 413 -11.24 -8.26 44.46
CA MET A 413 -10.99 -8.49 43.03
C MET A 413 -9.71 -9.27 42.79
N SER A 414 -8.64 -8.98 43.55
CA SER A 414 -7.39 -9.73 43.46
C SER A 414 -7.57 -11.20 43.86
N LYS A 415 -8.46 -11.51 44.81
CA LYS A 415 -8.84 -12.90 45.14
C LYS A 415 -9.58 -13.59 43.99
N GLU A 416 -10.28 -12.83 43.15
CA GLU A 416 -10.95 -13.37 41.98
C GLU A 416 -10.00 -13.53 40.77
N GLY A 417 -8.78 -12.99 40.83
CA GLY A 417 -7.76 -13.05 39.78
C GLY A 417 -7.50 -11.72 39.07
N VAL A 418 -8.29 -10.68 39.36
CA VAL A 418 -8.18 -9.36 38.71
C VAL A 418 -7.41 -8.41 39.62
N VAL A 419 -6.17 -8.10 39.24
CA VAL A 419 -5.26 -7.30 40.07
C VAL A 419 -5.38 -5.81 39.74
N LEU A 420 -5.87 -5.02 40.70
CA LEU A 420 -5.99 -3.55 40.60
C LEU A 420 -4.98 -2.90 41.55
N LYS A 421 -3.84 -2.44 41.03
CA LYS A 421 -2.73 -1.94 41.87
C LYS A 421 -2.82 -0.45 42.11
N ASP A 422 -3.20 0.29 41.07
CA ASP A 422 -3.16 1.75 41.08
C ASP A 422 -4.54 2.34 41.34
N ASP A 423 -4.61 3.51 41.99
CA ASP A 423 -5.89 4.18 42.27
C ASP A 423 -6.63 4.55 40.98
N SER A 424 -5.88 4.77 39.90
CA SER A 424 -6.41 4.95 38.54
C SER A 424 -7.12 3.70 37.99
N ASP A 425 -6.69 2.48 38.35
CA ASP A 425 -7.42 1.25 37.98
C ASP A 425 -8.81 1.23 38.62
N LEU A 426 -8.85 1.53 39.93
CA LEU A 426 -10.08 1.55 40.70
C LEU A 426 -11.05 2.65 40.21
N MET A 427 -10.49 3.78 39.78
CA MET A 427 -11.26 4.86 39.16
C MET A 427 -11.89 4.43 37.82
N VAL A 428 -11.18 3.68 36.97
CA VAL A 428 -11.77 3.14 35.72
C VAL A 428 -12.88 2.14 36.02
N PHE A 429 -12.65 1.21 36.96
CA PHE A 429 -13.66 0.25 37.41
C PHE A 429 -14.87 0.94 38.05
N PHE A 430 -14.65 2.04 38.77
CA PHE A 430 -15.70 2.90 39.29
C PHE A 430 -16.52 3.52 38.17
N MET A 431 -15.89 4.11 37.15
CA MET A 431 -16.58 4.79 36.05
C MET A 431 -17.48 3.84 35.26
N ILE A 432 -17.01 2.62 34.99
CA ILE A 432 -17.76 1.58 34.25
C ILE A 432 -18.68 0.76 35.18
N ASN A 433 -18.67 1.04 36.49
CA ASN A 433 -19.48 0.35 37.51
C ASN A 433 -19.26 -1.18 37.53
N ILE A 434 -18.01 -1.61 37.43
CA ILE A 434 -17.66 -3.03 37.43
C ILE A 434 -17.80 -3.56 38.85
N LYS A 435 -18.72 -4.51 39.06
CA LYS A 435 -18.98 -5.13 40.37
C LYS A 435 -18.19 -6.42 40.53
N LYS A 436 -17.92 -6.82 41.77
CA LYS A 436 -17.31 -8.13 42.07
C LYS A 436 -18.15 -9.28 41.49
N SER A 437 -19.47 -9.16 41.58
CA SER A 437 -20.42 -10.17 41.05
C SER A 437 -20.30 -10.37 39.53
N TYR A 438 -19.85 -9.34 38.79
CA TYR A 438 -19.63 -9.45 37.34
C TYR A 438 -18.45 -10.39 37.03
N VAL A 439 -17.31 -10.22 37.70
CA VAL A 439 -16.16 -11.11 37.55
C VAL A 439 -16.48 -12.54 38.00
N GLN A 440 -17.22 -12.68 39.10
CA GLN A 440 -17.69 -13.99 39.57
C GLN A 440 -18.62 -14.67 38.56
N MET A 441 -19.48 -13.90 37.88
CA MET A 441 -20.32 -14.40 36.80
C MET A 441 -19.47 -14.92 35.63
N LEU A 442 -18.46 -14.17 35.18
CA LEU A 442 -17.55 -14.61 34.12
C LEU A 442 -16.86 -15.95 34.48
N LYS A 443 -16.36 -16.08 35.71
CA LYS A 443 -15.76 -17.33 36.21
C LYS A 443 -16.76 -18.48 36.26
N LYS A 444 -17.99 -18.23 36.73
CA LYS A 444 -19.08 -19.21 36.73
C LYS A 444 -19.42 -19.69 35.31
N LYS A 445 -19.22 -18.85 34.29
CA LYS A 445 -19.37 -19.22 32.87
C LYS A 445 -18.14 -19.92 32.28
N GLY A 446 -17.11 -20.20 33.08
CA GLY A 446 -15.93 -20.96 32.67
C GLY A 446 -14.71 -20.11 32.27
N PHE A 447 -14.78 -18.79 32.41
CA PHE A 447 -13.64 -17.90 32.14
C PHE A 447 -12.79 -17.77 33.41
N ASN A 448 -11.77 -18.62 33.57
CA ASN A 448 -11.01 -18.70 34.83
C ASN A 448 -9.77 -17.80 34.87
N ASN A 449 -9.21 -17.46 33.70
CA ASN A 449 -8.04 -16.59 33.58
C ASN A 449 -8.49 -15.23 33.06
N ILE A 450 -8.80 -14.32 33.99
CA ILE A 450 -9.37 -13.00 33.68
C ILE A 450 -8.40 -11.92 34.15
N ASP A 451 -7.99 -11.05 33.25
CA ASP A 451 -7.24 -9.83 33.58
C ASP A 451 -8.11 -8.56 33.50
N LYS A 452 -7.68 -7.48 34.19
CA LYS A 452 -8.36 -6.19 34.18
C LYS A 452 -8.56 -5.63 32.77
N ASP A 453 -7.59 -5.83 31.88
CA ASP A 453 -7.62 -5.30 30.51
C ASP A 453 -8.69 -5.99 29.65
N GLN A 454 -9.14 -7.20 30.05
CA GLN A 454 -10.24 -7.93 29.41
C GLN A 454 -11.60 -7.55 30.02
N VAL A 455 -11.70 -7.37 31.34
CA VAL A 455 -12.98 -7.08 32.03
C VAL A 455 -13.54 -5.72 31.64
N ILE A 456 -12.67 -4.71 31.52
CA ILE A 456 -13.05 -3.33 31.18
C ILE A 456 -13.89 -3.26 29.89
N PRO A 457 -13.42 -3.72 28.72
CA PRO A 457 -14.18 -3.63 27.48
C PRO A 457 -15.45 -4.49 27.48
N LEU A 458 -15.44 -5.66 28.15
CA LEU A 458 -16.62 -6.51 28.26
C LEU A 458 -17.76 -5.81 29.03
N ALA A 459 -17.43 -5.19 30.16
CA ALA A 459 -18.39 -4.45 30.95
C ALA A 459 -18.89 -3.19 30.21
N ALA A 460 -17.98 -2.47 29.55
CA ALA A 460 -18.31 -1.26 28.79
C ALA A 460 -19.28 -1.53 27.62
N LEU A 461 -19.17 -2.71 26.99
CA LEU A 461 -20.06 -3.15 25.90
C LEU A 461 -21.33 -3.86 26.38
N ASP A 462 -21.60 -3.91 27.68
CA ASP A 462 -22.72 -4.66 28.28
C ASP A 462 -22.74 -6.15 27.85
N VAL A 463 -21.58 -6.80 27.93
CA VAL A 463 -21.47 -8.26 27.78
C VAL A 463 -21.97 -8.91 29.08
N ASN A 464 -23.27 -9.15 29.17
CA ASN A 464 -23.94 -9.68 30.34
C ASN A 464 -24.13 -11.22 30.29
N GLU A 465 -24.62 -11.80 31.40
CA GLU A 465 -24.81 -13.25 31.53
C GLU A 465 -25.75 -13.83 30.47
N ALA A 466 -26.82 -13.12 30.12
CA ALA A 466 -27.78 -13.58 29.13
C ALA A 466 -27.14 -13.70 27.74
N TYR A 467 -26.34 -12.70 27.36
CA TYR A 467 -25.58 -12.72 26.11
C TYR A 467 -24.52 -13.81 26.08
N ILE A 468 -23.70 -13.95 27.14
CA ILE A 468 -22.71 -15.04 27.21
C ILE A 468 -23.37 -16.41 27.10
N THR A 469 -24.52 -16.58 27.76
CA THR A 469 -25.28 -17.83 27.73
C THR A 469 -25.83 -18.11 26.33
N SER A 470 -26.35 -17.11 25.63
CA SER A 470 -26.87 -17.29 24.27
C SER A 470 -25.76 -17.64 23.27
N ILE A 471 -24.58 -17.02 23.37
CA ILE A 471 -23.42 -17.36 22.54
C ILE A 471 -22.89 -18.76 22.85
N LYS A 472 -22.76 -19.13 24.13
CA LYS A 472 -22.29 -20.48 24.52
C LYS A 472 -23.24 -21.61 24.09
N GLN A 473 -24.52 -21.33 23.86
CA GLN A 473 -25.43 -22.31 23.25
C GLN A 473 -25.08 -22.60 21.78
N ALA A 474 -24.51 -21.64 21.07
CA ALA A 474 -24.11 -21.78 19.67
C ALA A 474 -22.64 -22.20 19.51
N ILE A 475 -21.76 -21.74 20.42
CA ILE A 475 -20.31 -21.98 20.46
C ILE A 475 -19.88 -22.27 21.91
N PRO A 476 -19.95 -23.54 22.37
CA PRO A 476 -19.70 -23.90 23.78
C PRO A 476 -18.34 -23.45 24.32
N ASP A 477 -17.29 -23.59 23.51
CA ASP A 477 -15.89 -23.38 23.88
C ASP A 477 -15.35 -21.99 23.46
N ILE A 478 -16.21 -20.97 23.38
CA ILE A 478 -15.79 -19.62 23.03
C ILE A 478 -14.83 -19.03 24.08
N ASP A 479 -13.72 -18.44 23.60
CA ASP A 479 -12.77 -17.66 24.42
C ASP A 479 -13.35 -16.30 24.83
N LEU A 480 -12.97 -15.82 26.02
CA LEU A 480 -13.33 -14.51 26.55
C LEU A 480 -12.95 -13.37 25.59
N ASP A 481 -11.78 -13.47 24.94
CA ASP A 481 -11.27 -12.45 24.02
C ASP A 481 -12.15 -12.26 22.78
N ASN A 482 -12.94 -13.27 22.41
CA ASN A 482 -13.84 -13.20 21.26
C ASN A 482 -15.17 -12.51 21.60
N LEU A 483 -15.53 -12.35 22.88
CA LEU A 483 -16.82 -11.76 23.26
C LEU A 483 -16.88 -10.25 22.99
N VAL A 484 -15.76 -9.53 23.10
CA VAL A 484 -15.66 -8.11 22.76
C VAL A 484 -15.97 -7.86 21.28
N PRO A 485 -15.26 -8.48 20.31
CA PRO A 485 -15.57 -8.28 18.89
C PRO A 485 -16.95 -8.82 18.52
N PHE A 486 -17.42 -9.92 19.13
CA PHE A 486 -18.78 -10.42 18.91
C PHE A 486 -19.84 -9.38 19.28
N LYS A 487 -19.73 -8.80 20.47
CA LYS A 487 -20.69 -7.79 20.94
C LYS A 487 -20.61 -6.51 20.12
N SER A 488 -19.40 -6.06 19.79
CA SER A 488 -19.17 -4.86 18.99
C SER A 488 -19.67 -4.97 17.55
N LEU A 489 -19.67 -6.17 16.96
CA LEU A 489 -20.15 -6.43 15.60
C LEU A 489 -21.61 -6.92 15.59
N GLU A 490 -22.30 -6.89 16.73
CA GLU A 490 -23.68 -7.39 16.85
C GLU A 490 -23.83 -8.84 16.37
N ILE A 491 -22.84 -9.68 16.71
CA ILE A 491 -22.90 -11.12 16.52
C ILE A 491 -23.68 -11.71 17.70
N ASP A 492 -24.84 -12.27 17.41
CA ASP A 492 -25.69 -12.95 18.36
C ASP A 492 -25.95 -14.40 17.93
N LYS A 493 -26.71 -15.14 18.76
CA LYS A 493 -27.10 -16.51 18.44
C LYS A 493 -27.88 -16.61 17.13
N ALA A 494 -28.74 -15.63 16.82
CA ALA A 494 -29.56 -15.68 15.61
C ALA A 494 -28.71 -15.62 14.35
N PHE A 495 -27.72 -14.72 14.31
CA PHE A 495 -26.75 -14.64 13.22
C PHE A 495 -25.96 -15.95 13.08
N ILE A 496 -25.46 -16.52 14.18
CA ILE A 496 -24.68 -17.78 14.11
C ILE A 496 -25.53 -18.92 13.52
N GLU A 497 -26.78 -19.06 13.95
CA GLU A 497 -27.70 -20.08 13.42
C GLU A 497 -28.13 -19.80 11.98
N GLU A 498 -28.25 -18.53 11.59
CA GLU A 498 -28.47 -18.11 10.20
C GLU A 498 -27.33 -18.58 9.29
N ILE A 499 -26.08 -18.35 9.70
CA ILE A 499 -24.87 -18.75 8.97
C ILE A 499 -24.79 -20.28 8.87
N LYS A 500 -25.05 -21.02 9.95
CA LYS A 500 -25.13 -22.49 9.93
C LYS A 500 -26.20 -22.99 8.96
N LYS A 501 -27.40 -22.39 9.00
CA LYS A 501 -28.52 -22.76 8.13
C LYS A 501 -28.24 -22.48 6.66
N ALA A 502 -27.43 -21.48 6.36
CA ALA A 502 -26.97 -21.19 5.00
C ALA A 502 -25.95 -22.22 4.46
N GLY A 503 -25.53 -23.19 5.29
CA GLY A 503 -24.63 -24.27 4.90
C GLY A 503 -23.15 -23.94 5.09
N TYR A 504 -22.82 -22.86 5.80
CA TYR A 504 -21.46 -22.53 6.21
C TYR A 504 -21.06 -23.42 7.39
N LYS A 505 -20.01 -24.24 7.21
CA LYS A 505 -19.62 -25.30 8.13
C LYS A 505 -18.71 -24.80 9.24
N ASP A 506 -17.71 -23.97 8.91
CA ASP A 506 -16.75 -23.47 9.90
C ASP A 506 -17.23 -22.20 10.60
N VAL A 507 -18.03 -22.38 11.65
CA VAL A 507 -18.51 -21.29 12.51
C VAL A 507 -17.57 -20.96 13.67
N SER A 508 -16.26 -21.06 13.46
CA SER A 508 -15.28 -20.57 14.42
C SER A 508 -15.45 -19.07 14.70
N PRO A 509 -15.08 -18.59 15.90
CA PRO A 509 -15.19 -17.16 16.23
C PRO A 509 -14.49 -16.23 15.22
N GLY A 510 -13.31 -16.62 14.74
CA GLY A 510 -12.57 -15.85 13.74
C GLY A 510 -13.33 -15.68 12.43
N ASN A 511 -13.93 -16.76 11.92
CA ASN A 511 -14.70 -16.70 10.66
C ASN A 511 -16.00 -15.91 10.81
N LEU A 512 -16.72 -16.08 11.93
CA LEU A 512 -17.94 -15.31 12.19
C LEU A 512 -17.65 -13.80 12.28
N ILE A 513 -16.56 -13.42 12.93
CA ILE A 513 -16.06 -12.04 12.96
C ILE A 513 -15.74 -11.56 11.54
N ALA A 514 -15.03 -12.36 10.75
CA ALA A 514 -14.69 -12.01 9.37
C ALA A 514 -15.96 -11.81 8.51
N LEU A 515 -16.90 -12.75 8.53
CA LEU A 515 -18.18 -12.66 7.80
C LEU A 515 -18.95 -11.39 8.17
N LYS A 516 -19.18 -11.16 9.47
CA LYS A 516 -19.95 -9.99 9.94
C LYS A 516 -19.25 -8.68 9.60
N SER A 517 -17.91 -8.61 9.72
CA SER A 517 -17.12 -7.43 9.36
C SER A 517 -17.18 -7.07 7.88
N GLN A 518 -17.40 -8.06 7.00
CA GLN A 518 -17.55 -7.89 5.55
C GLN A 518 -19.02 -7.71 5.13
N GLY A 519 -19.96 -7.63 6.09
CA GLY A 519 -21.39 -7.54 5.81
C GLY A 519 -21.92 -8.77 5.06
N ILE A 520 -21.43 -9.96 5.42
CA ILE A 520 -21.89 -11.24 4.90
C ILE A 520 -22.92 -11.82 5.86
N ASP A 521 -24.11 -12.08 5.34
CA ASP A 521 -25.23 -12.71 6.03
C ASP A 521 -25.52 -14.10 5.43
N GLY A 522 -26.43 -14.86 6.06
CA GLY A 522 -26.79 -16.19 5.58
C GLY A 522 -27.51 -16.14 4.23
N LYS A 523 -28.19 -15.03 3.91
CA LYS A 523 -28.80 -14.84 2.59
C LYS A 523 -27.73 -14.86 1.49
N TYR A 524 -26.69 -14.05 1.62
CA TYR A 524 -25.59 -13.99 0.65
C TYR A 524 -24.92 -15.35 0.46
N ILE A 525 -24.63 -16.05 1.57
CA ILE A 525 -24.02 -17.39 1.54
C ILE A 525 -24.93 -18.36 0.77
N ALA A 526 -26.23 -18.40 1.11
CA ALA A 526 -27.18 -19.27 0.45
C ALA A 526 -27.31 -18.95 -1.05
N ASP A 527 -27.41 -17.67 -1.41
CA ASP A 527 -27.53 -17.24 -2.80
C ASP A 527 -26.33 -17.67 -3.65
N VAL A 528 -25.10 -17.46 -3.13
CA VAL A 528 -23.86 -17.84 -3.82
C VAL A 528 -23.74 -19.36 -3.94
N ARG A 529 -24.01 -20.11 -2.88
CA ARG A 529 -23.91 -21.58 -2.89
C ARG A 529 -24.93 -22.21 -3.84
N ASN A 530 -26.18 -21.75 -3.80
CA ASN A 530 -27.24 -22.21 -4.70
C ASN A 530 -26.93 -21.89 -6.16
N SER A 531 -26.23 -20.77 -6.42
CA SER A 531 -25.86 -20.38 -7.77
C SER A 531 -24.56 -21.00 -8.28
N SER A 532 -23.57 -21.34 -7.45
CA SER A 532 -22.27 -21.85 -7.91
C SER A 532 -22.24 -23.35 -8.26
N GLY A 533 -23.26 -24.13 -7.87
CA GLY A 533 -23.26 -25.60 -8.06
C GLY A 533 -22.30 -26.35 -7.12
N ALA A 534 -21.64 -25.63 -6.21
CA ALA A 534 -20.59 -26.10 -5.33
C ALA A 534 -21.10 -26.85 -4.07
N GLU A 535 -22.15 -27.66 -4.19
CA GLU A 535 -22.64 -28.46 -3.05
C GLU A 535 -21.57 -29.43 -2.51
N ASN A 536 -20.58 -29.80 -3.33
CA ASN A 536 -19.55 -30.80 -3.02
C ASN A 536 -18.12 -30.26 -2.91
N ASP A 537 -17.90 -28.94 -2.97
CA ASP A 537 -16.55 -28.38 -2.81
C ASP A 537 -16.18 -28.31 -1.31
N LYS A 538 -15.00 -28.83 -0.98
CA LYS A 538 -14.51 -28.88 0.41
C LYS A 538 -14.08 -27.50 0.90
N ASP A 539 -13.68 -26.63 -0.02
CA ASP A 539 -13.13 -25.29 0.27
C ASP A 539 -14.17 -24.17 0.06
N ALA A 540 -15.44 -24.55 -0.15
CA ALA A 540 -16.53 -23.63 -0.47
C ALA A 540 -16.71 -22.48 0.55
N ASP A 541 -16.33 -22.70 1.81
CA ASP A 541 -16.49 -21.73 2.89
C ASP A 541 -15.38 -20.66 2.91
N ASP A 542 -14.15 -21.01 2.49
CA ASP A 542 -13.02 -20.07 2.41
C ASP A 542 -13.24 -19.05 1.27
N ASP A 543 -13.88 -19.50 0.18
CA ASP A 543 -14.16 -18.68 -0.98
C ASP A 543 -15.26 -17.63 -0.76
N ILE A 544 -16.17 -17.82 0.21
CA ILE A 544 -17.29 -16.88 0.46
C ILE A 544 -16.79 -15.47 0.79
N ILE A 545 -15.75 -15.38 1.62
CA ILE A 545 -15.16 -14.09 2.01
C ILE A 545 -14.48 -13.45 0.79
N ALA A 546 -13.74 -14.25 0.01
CA ALA A 546 -13.11 -13.78 -1.22
C ALA A 546 -14.15 -13.28 -2.23
N PHE A 547 -15.26 -13.99 -2.40
CA PHE A 547 -16.34 -13.62 -3.31
C PHE A 547 -16.94 -12.27 -2.94
N LYS A 548 -17.21 -12.03 -1.65
CA LYS A 548 -17.73 -10.73 -1.20
C LYS A 548 -16.75 -9.61 -1.50
N SER A 549 -15.46 -9.81 -1.22
CA SER A 549 -14.41 -8.82 -1.48
C SER A 549 -14.25 -8.49 -2.97
N MET A 550 -14.56 -9.44 -3.85
CA MET A 550 -14.48 -9.30 -5.30
C MET A 550 -15.82 -8.90 -5.94
N ASN A 551 -16.87 -8.66 -5.16
CA ASN A 551 -18.23 -8.44 -5.67
C ASN A 551 -18.71 -9.57 -6.59
N ILE A 552 -18.44 -10.81 -6.21
CA ILE A 552 -19.04 -12.00 -6.81
C ILE A 552 -20.32 -12.28 -6.03
N ASP A 553 -21.46 -12.05 -6.67
CA ASP A 553 -22.78 -12.24 -6.10
C ASP A 553 -23.62 -13.16 -7.01
N GLN A 554 -24.87 -13.38 -6.59
CA GLN A 554 -25.81 -14.19 -7.34
C GLN A 554 -26.03 -13.68 -8.78
N ASP A 555 -26.08 -12.37 -8.98
CA ASP A 555 -26.34 -11.77 -10.28
C ASP A 555 -25.17 -12.00 -11.24
N PHE A 556 -23.94 -11.87 -10.74
CA PHE A 556 -22.73 -12.20 -11.50
C PHE A 556 -22.74 -13.66 -11.92
N ILE A 557 -22.97 -14.61 -11.00
CA ILE A 557 -22.97 -16.05 -11.34
C ILE A 557 -24.12 -16.37 -12.32
N ASN A 558 -25.31 -15.82 -12.09
CA ASN A 558 -26.47 -16.02 -12.95
C ASN A 558 -26.29 -15.41 -14.35
N SER A 559 -25.47 -14.36 -14.49
CA SER A 559 -25.14 -13.79 -15.80
C SER A 559 -24.46 -14.80 -16.74
N PHE A 560 -23.61 -15.68 -16.20
CA PHE A 560 -22.97 -16.77 -16.95
C PHE A 560 -23.91 -17.95 -17.20
N LYS A 561 -24.78 -18.28 -16.24
CA LYS A 561 -25.83 -19.30 -16.44
C LYS A 561 -26.74 -18.96 -17.62
N LYS A 562 -27.14 -17.68 -17.75
CA LYS A 562 -27.99 -17.18 -18.84
C LYS A 562 -27.38 -17.41 -20.23
N ILE A 563 -26.06 -17.51 -20.35
CA ILE A 563 -25.35 -17.74 -21.61
C ILE A 563 -24.83 -19.18 -21.75
N GLY A 564 -25.30 -20.10 -20.90
CA GLY A 564 -25.08 -21.55 -21.01
C GLY A 564 -24.00 -22.14 -20.09
N TYR A 565 -23.38 -21.35 -19.21
CA TYR A 565 -22.37 -21.83 -18.26
C TYR A 565 -22.99 -22.02 -16.88
N ASN A 566 -23.51 -23.22 -16.63
CA ASN A 566 -24.28 -23.54 -15.42
C ASN A 566 -23.43 -24.03 -14.24
N ASP A 567 -22.22 -24.50 -14.51
CA ASP A 567 -21.33 -25.15 -13.55
C ASP A 567 -19.92 -24.57 -13.72
N ILE A 568 -19.64 -23.50 -12.96
CA ILE A 568 -18.35 -22.81 -12.95
C ILE A 568 -17.77 -22.98 -11.55
N SER A 569 -16.57 -23.57 -11.45
CA SER A 569 -15.89 -23.72 -10.16
C SER A 569 -15.64 -22.37 -9.49
N ASN A 570 -15.52 -22.36 -8.16
CA ASN A 570 -15.24 -21.14 -7.42
C ASN A 570 -13.93 -20.46 -7.85
N SER A 571 -12.89 -21.26 -8.09
CA SER A 571 -11.61 -20.78 -8.64
C SER A 571 -11.77 -20.06 -9.97
N ASN A 572 -12.65 -20.55 -10.85
CA ASN A 572 -12.95 -19.90 -12.12
C ASN A 572 -13.80 -18.65 -11.95
N LEU A 573 -14.77 -18.62 -11.03
CA LEU A 573 -15.52 -17.39 -10.72
C LEU A 573 -14.60 -16.27 -10.24
N ILE A 574 -13.62 -16.60 -9.38
CA ILE A 574 -12.57 -15.68 -8.92
C ILE A 574 -11.71 -15.21 -10.11
N ALA A 575 -11.24 -16.12 -10.96
CA ALA A 575 -10.42 -15.78 -12.13
C ALA A 575 -11.17 -14.90 -13.15
N LEU A 576 -12.44 -15.22 -13.43
CA LEU A 576 -13.31 -14.42 -14.30
C LEU A 576 -13.43 -12.98 -13.77
N LYS A 577 -13.70 -12.81 -12.48
CA LYS A 577 -13.81 -11.49 -11.87
C LYS A 577 -12.48 -10.74 -11.86
N SER A 578 -11.38 -11.43 -11.53
CA SER A 578 -10.02 -10.86 -11.49
C SER A 578 -9.57 -10.30 -12.85
N LEU A 579 -9.84 -11.03 -13.94
CA LEU A 579 -9.49 -10.62 -15.31
C LEU A 579 -10.57 -9.79 -16.01
N ASN A 580 -11.65 -9.44 -15.30
CA ASN A 580 -12.81 -8.74 -15.86
C ASN A 580 -13.37 -9.43 -17.12
N VAL A 581 -13.47 -10.76 -17.05
CA VAL A 581 -14.22 -11.57 -18.02
C VAL A 581 -15.69 -11.48 -17.63
N THR A 582 -16.52 -10.90 -18.49
CA THR A 582 -17.95 -10.74 -18.24
C THR A 582 -18.78 -11.66 -19.13
N ALA A 583 -20.06 -11.86 -18.80
CA ALA A 583 -20.98 -12.58 -19.68
C ALA A 583 -21.11 -11.92 -21.06
N GLU A 584 -21.01 -10.58 -21.15
CA GLU A 584 -21.01 -9.84 -22.42
C GLU A 584 -19.76 -10.16 -23.24
N TYR A 585 -18.59 -10.24 -22.60
CA TYR A 585 -17.36 -10.65 -23.27
C TYR A 585 -17.52 -12.05 -23.85
N VAL A 586 -17.96 -13.04 -23.07
CA VAL A 586 -18.18 -14.41 -23.57
C VAL A 586 -19.23 -14.44 -24.69
N SER A 587 -20.35 -13.73 -24.51
CA SER A 587 -21.42 -13.65 -25.52
C SER A 587 -20.94 -13.03 -26.83
N SER A 588 -20.03 -12.04 -26.78
CA SER A 588 -19.47 -11.44 -27.99
C SER A 588 -18.66 -12.43 -28.84
N PHE A 589 -17.95 -13.37 -28.21
CA PHE A 589 -17.26 -14.46 -28.91
C PHE A 589 -18.23 -15.53 -29.41
N GLN A 590 -19.28 -15.86 -28.64
CA GLN A 590 -20.35 -16.76 -29.12
C GLN A 590 -21.00 -16.23 -30.40
N LYS A 591 -21.19 -14.91 -30.52
CA LYS A 591 -21.67 -14.23 -31.74
C LYS A 591 -20.65 -14.30 -32.89
N ALA A 592 -19.35 -14.31 -32.59
CA ALA A 592 -18.28 -14.49 -33.56
C ALA A 592 -18.07 -15.96 -34.01
N GLY A 593 -18.90 -16.89 -33.52
CA GLY A 593 -18.90 -18.30 -33.92
C GLY A 593 -18.32 -19.27 -32.88
N TYR A 594 -17.80 -18.76 -31.76
CA TYR A 594 -17.16 -19.57 -30.71
C TYR A 594 -18.20 -20.10 -29.73
N LYS A 595 -18.95 -21.11 -30.18
CA LYS A 595 -19.95 -21.81 -29.36
C LYS A 595 -19.31 -23.01 -28.66
N ASN A 596 -19.79 -23.32 -27.45
CA ASN A 596 -19.34 -24.48 -26.65
C ASN A 596 -17.84 -24.48 -26.27
N ILE A 597 -17.26 -23.30 -26.06
CA ILE A 597 -15.88 -23.13 -25.59
C ILE A 597 -15.82 -23.24 -24.06
N LYS A 598 -14.74 -23.79 -23.48
CA LYS A 598 -14.62 -23.87 -22.01
C LYS A 598 -14.41 -22.48 -21.41
N ILE A 599 -14.84 -22.30 -20.16
CA ILE A 599 -14.70 -21.01 -19.49
C ILE A 599 -13.22 -20.61 -19.30
N ASP A 600 -12.35 -21.61 -19.05
CA ASP A 600 -10.90 -21.46 -18.91
C ASP A 600 -10.25 -20.85 -20.16
N ASP A 601 -10.74 -21.21 -21.35
CA ASP A 601 -10.21 -20.68 -22.61
C ASP A 601 -10.52 -19.18 -22.73
N PHE A 602 -11.68 -18.72 -22.22
CA PHE A 602 -12.00 -17.29 -22.18
C PHE A 602 -11.13 -16.52 -21.19
N ILE A 603 -10.80 -17.13 -20.05
CA ILE A 603 -9.86 -16.60 -19.07
C ILE A 603 -8.47 -16.44 -19.72
N ALA A 604 -7.97 -17.47 -20.42
CA ALA A 604 -6.70 -17.44 -21.14
C ALA A 604 -6.69 -16.37 -22.24
N MET A 605 -7.73 -16.32 -23.08
CA MET A 605 -7.89 -15.30 -24.13
C MET A 605 -7.90 -13.88 -23.55
N LYS A 606 -8.64 -13.65 -22.45
CA LYS A 606 -8.70 -12.34 -21.82
C LYS A 606 -7.36 -11.90 -21.24
N SER A 607 -6.59 -12.83 -20.68
CA SER A 607 -5.26 -12.55 -20.11
C SER A 607 -4.27 -11.97 -21.13
N LEU A 608 -4.42 -12.31 -22.41
CA LEU A 608 -3.63 -11.79 -23.52
C LEU A 608 -4.37 -10.73 -24.36
N ASN A 609 -5.49 -10.22 -23.83
CA ASN A 609 -6.31 -9.20 -24.49
C ASN A 609 -6.76 -9.59 -25.92
N VAL A 610 -7.11 -10.86 -26.11
CA VAL A 610 -7.80 -11.33 -27.32
C VAL A 610 -9.19 -10.71 -27.34
N THR A 611 -9.60 -10.12 -28.47
CA THR A 611 -10.91 -9.46 -28.62
C THR A 611 -11.70 -10.04 -29.80
N PRO A 612 -13.02 -9.88 -29.85
CA PRO A 612 -13.81 -10.29 -31.02
C PRO A 612 -13.37 -9.59 -32.31
N GLU A 613 -12.91 -8.33 -32.24
CA GLU A 613 -12.38 -7.59 -33.39
C GLU A 613 -11.11 -8.25 -33.91
N TYR A 614 -10.21 -8.65 -33.00
CA TYR A 614 -8.99 -9.37 -33.37
C TYR A 614 -9.32 -10.67 -34.12
N VAL A 615 -10.30 -11.43 -33.64
CA VAL A 615 -10.78 -12.64 -34.33
C VAL A 615 -11.39 -12.29 -35.69
N SER A 616 -12.21 -11.24 -35.76
CA SER A 616 -12.86 -10.79 -37.00
C SER A 616 -11.84 -10.39 -38.07
N ASP A 617 -10.73 -9.78 -37.70
CA ASP A 617 -9.70 -9.37 -38.66
C ASP A 617 -8.98 -10.57 -39.27
N PHE A 618 -8.79 -11.66 -38.52
CA PHE A 618 -8.30 -12.93 -39.08
C PHE A 618 -9.34 -13.61 -39.99
N GLN A 619 -10.62 -13.57 -39.62
CA GLN A 619 -11.71 -14.10 -40.45
C GLN A 619 -11.77 -13.36 -41.81
N LYS A 620 -11.63 -12.03 -41.81
CA LYS A 620 -11.53 -11.22 -43.05
C LYS A 620 -10.30 -11.58 -43.90
N ALA A 621 -9.20 -11.99 -43.26
CA ALA A 621 -8.00 -12.45 -43.95
C ALA A 621 -8.11 -13.89 -44.52
N GLY A 622 -9.27 -14.53 -44.34
CA GLY A 622 -9.59 -15.88 -44.84
C GLY A 622 -9.40 -17.00 -43.82
N TYR A 623 -9.03 -16.68 -42.58
CA TYR A 623 -8.81 -17.65 -41.51
C TYR A 623 -10.04 -17.80 -40.63
N ASN A 624 -10.93 -18.69 -41.07
CA ASN A 624 -12.15 -19.03 -40.34
C ASN A 624 -11.90 -20.20 -39.38
N ASN A 625 -12.63 -20.25 -38.26
CA ASN A 625 -12.60 -21.34 -37.27
C ASN A 625 -11.23 -21.57 -36.57
N ILE A 626 -10.55 -20.50 -36.17
CA ILE A 626 -9.32 -20.58 -35.36
C ILE A 626 -9.68 -21.14 -33.98
N LYS A 627 -8.89 -22.06 -33.42
CA LYS A 627 -9.16 -22.60 -32.08
C LYS A 627 -8.79 -21.56 -31.00
N PRO A 628 -9.42 -21.58 -29.81
CA PRO A 628 -9.06 -20.67 -28.72
C PRO A 628 -7.56 -20.69 -28.36
N ASP A 629 -6.95 -21.87 -28.28
CA ASP A 629 -5.52 -22.01 -27.99
C ASP A 629 -4.64 -21.33 -29.05
N ASP A 630 -5.04 -21.43 -30.32
CA ASP A 630 -4.32 -20.79 -31.43
C ASP A 630 -4.48 -19.26 -31.38
N LEU A 631 -5.65 -18.74 -30.95
CA LEU A 631 -5.84 -17.29 -30.74
C LEU A 631 -4.92 -16.75 -29.64
N VAL A 632 -4.79 -17.50 -28.55
CA VAL A 632 -3.88 -17.21 -27.44
C VAL A 632 -2.44 -17.23 -27.95
N ALA A 633 -2.05 -18.26 -28.72
CA ALA A 633 -0.71 -18.38 -29.30
C ALA A 633 -0.40 -17.22 -30.26
N LEU A 634 -1.31 -16.87 -31.17
CA LEU A 634 -1.18 -15.74 -32.09
C LEU A 634 -0.97 -14.42 -31.33
N ARG A 635 -1.76 -14.16 -30.28
CA ARG A 635 -1.59 -12.94 -29.48
C ARG A 635 -0.30 -12.93 -28.68
N SER A 636 0.09 -14.05 -28.08
CA SER A 636 1.35 -14.14 -27.32
C SER A 636 2.57 -13.78 -28.18
N GLN A 637 2.52 -14.07 -29.48
CA GLN A 637 3.60 -13.79 -30.43
C GLN A 637 3.40 -12.49 -31.23
N ASN A 638 2.40 -11.68 -30.89
CA ASN A 638 2.02 -10.45 -31.60
C ASN A 638 1.84 -10.67 -33.12
N ILE A 639 1.24 -11.79 -33.51
CA ILE A 639 0.93 -12.08 -34.92
C ILE A 639 -0.31 -11.27 -35.30
N THR A 640 -0.28 -10.62 -36.48
CA THR A 640 -1.37 -9.78 -36.98
C THR A 640 -1.73 -10.17 -38.41
N PRO A 641 -2.96 -9.91 -38.88
CA PRO A 641 -3.37 -10.18 -40.26
C PRO A 641 -2.42 -9.60 -41.34
N GLU A 642 -1.78 -8.47 -41.06
CA GLU A 642 -0.78 -7.86 -41.97
C GLU A 642 0.46 -8.75 -42.13
N LEU A 643 0.90 -9.43 -41.07
CA LEU A 643 2.02 -10.38 -41.16
C LEU A 643 1.66 -11.55 -42.08
N LEU A 644 0.41 -12.02 -42.02
CA LEU A 644 -0.09 -13.07 -42.90
C LEU A 644 -0.09 -12.61 -44.36
N GLN A 645 -0.52 -11.36 -44.61
CA GLN A 645 -0.46 -10.77 -45.95
C GLN A 645 0.97 -10.68 -46.48
N GLN A 646 1.94 -10.32 -45.63
CA GLN A 646 3.35 -10.26 -46.03
C GLN A 646 3.90 -11.63 -46.47
N TYR A 647 3.48 -12.74 -45.85
CA TYR A 647 3.86 -14.07 -46.32
C TYR A 647 3.17 -14.42 -47.65
N LYS A 648 1.89 -14.03 -47.84
CA LYS A 648 1.21 -14.20 -49.12
C LYS A 648 1.90 -13.43 -50.25
N ASP A 649 2.32 -12.18 -50.00
CA ASP A 649 3.06 -11.34 -50.95
C ASP A 649 4.44 -11.94 -51.32
N LEU A 650 4.99 -12.78 -50.45
CA LEU A 650 6.22 -13.54 -50.71
C LEU A 650 5.99 -14.84 -51.50
N GLY A 651 4.75 -15.14 -51.88
CA GLY A 651 4.37 -16.31 -52.69
C GLY A 651 3.88 -17.50 -51.87
N PHE A 652 3.65 -17.36 -50.56
CA PHE A 652 3.11 -18.43 -49.71
C PHE A 652 1.59 -18.28 -49.56
N SER A 653 0.84 -18.75 -50.55
CA SER A 653 -0.61 -18.50 -50.65
C SER A 653 -1.48 -19.43 -49.79
N ASN A 654 -0.95 -20.57 -49.36
CA ASN A 654 -1.70 -21.64 -48.66
C ASN A 654 -1.04 -21.99 -47.32
N LEU A 655 -1.00 -21.03 -46.40
CA LEU A 655 -0.43 -21.21 -45.06
C LEU A 655 -1.54 -21.37 -44.03
N GLY A 656 -1.42 -22.39 -43.17
CA GLY A 656 -2.21 -22.53 -41.96
C GLY A 656 -1.74 -21.60 -40.84
N ILE A 657 -2.57 -21.46 -39.80
CA ILE A 657 -2.23 -20.67 -38.59
C ILE A 657 -0.97 -21.22 -37.92
N ASP A 658 -0.86 -22.55 -37.83
CA ASP A 658 0.27 -23.25 -37.22
C ASP A 658 1.59 -22.97 -37.94
N ASP A 659 1.57 -22.91 -39.28
CA ASP A 659 2.78 -22.60 -40.08
C ASP A 659 3.32 -21.20 -39.74
N ILE A 660 2.41 -20.23 -39.54
CA ILE A 660 2.75 -18.83 -39.26
C ILE A 660 3.24 -18.68 -37.82
N ILE A 661 2.59 -19.37 -36.87
CA ILE A 661 3.04 -19.45 -35.46
C ILE A 661 4.44 -20.06 -35.42
N GLY A 662 4.69 -21.16 -36.13
CA GLY A 662 6.00 -21.81 -36.22
C GLY A 662 7.07 -20.91 -36.85
N ALA A 663 6.74 -20.25 -37.96
CA ALA A 663 7.66 -19.31 -38.62
C ALA A 663 8.02 -18.13 -37.71
N LYS A 664 7.06 -17.57 -36.98
CA LYS A 664 7.30 -16.47 -36.03
C LYS A 664 8.15 -16.93 -34.84
N ALA A 665 7.85 -18.10 -34.27
CA ALA A 665 8.58 -18.67 -33.15
C ALA A 665 10.05 -18.97 -33.47
N THR A 666 10.35 -19.33 -34.73
CA THR A 666 11.71 -19.61 -35.22
C THR A 666 12.43 -18.39 -35.79
N GLY A 667 11.83 -17.19 -35.71
CA GLY A 667 12.42 -15.98 -36.27
C GLY A 667 12.48 -15.95 -37.81
N THR A 668 11.74 -16.83 -38.48
CA THR A 668 11.63 -16.93 -39.94
C THR A 668 10.71 -15.82 -40.48
N THR A 669 11.11 -14.57 -40.29
CA THR A 669 10.32 -13.37 -40.65
C THR A 669 10.27 -13.13 -42.16
N PRO A 670 9.29 -12.34 -42.68
CA PRO A 670 9.28 -11.92 -44.07
C PRO A 670 10.59 -11.24 -44.52
N SER A 671 11.23 -10.48 -43.64
CA SER A 671 12.53 -9.83 -43.90
C SER A 671 13.66 -10.85 -44.07
N PHE A 672 13.68 -11.90 -43.24
CA PHE A 672 14.63 -13.00 -43.38
C PHE A 672 14.44 -13.73 -44.70
N ILE A 673 13.20 -14.05 -45.07
CA ILE A 673 12.90 -14.71 -46.35
C ILE A 673 13.34 -13.84 -47.53
N LYS A 674 13.05 -12.53 -47.51
CA LYS A 674 13.53 -11.59 -48.55
C LYS A 674 15.06 -11.60 -48.69
N SER A 675 15.78 -11.61 -47.56
CA SER A 675 17.24 -11.69 -47.56
C SER A 675 17.75 -13.00 -48.19
N MET A 676 17.12 -14.14 -47.84
CA MET A 676 17.52 -15.46 -48.37
C MET A 676 17.19 -15.61 -49.85
N LYS A 677 16.04 -15.09 -50.31
CA LYS A 677 15.72 -15.00 -51.74
C LYS A 677 16.75 -14.17 -52.50
N GLY A 678 17.19 -13.04 -51.94
CA GLY A 678 18.27 -12.22 -52.50
C GLY A 678 19.63 -12.92 -52.60
N LYS A 679 19.87 -13.94 -51.75
CA LYS A 679 21.06 -14.80 -51.79
C LYS A 679 20.90 -16.04 -52.70
N GLY A 680 19.79 -16.14 -53.44
CA GLY A 680 19.51 -17.24 -54.37
C GLY A 680 18.72 -18.40 -53.77
N HIS A 681 18.36 -18.37 -52.49
CA HIS A 681 17.51 -19.38 -51.87
C HIS A 681 16.04 -19.06 -52.14
N ASN A 682 15.50 -19.55 -53.26
CA ASN A 682 14.11 -19.34 -53.69
C ASN A 682 13.25 -20.59 -53.48
N PHE A 683 12.93 -20.92 -52.22
CA PHE A 683 11.97 -21.98 -51.91
C PHE A 683 10.52 -21.48 -52.01
N ASN A 684 9.61 -22.37 -52.40
CA ASN A 684 8.15 -22.13 -52.43
C ASN A 684 7.43 -22.66 -51.18
N ASP A 685 8.16 -23.33 -50.30
CA ASP A 685 7.67 -23.91 -49.05
C ASP A 685 8.27 -23.14 -47.87
N LEU A 686 7.41 -22.65 -46.96
CA LEU A 686 7.82 -21.89 -45.78
C LEU A 686 8.66 -22.74 -44.83
N ASN A 687 8.38 -24.05 -44.72
CA ASN A 687 9.09 -24.95 -43.83
C ASN A 687 10.58 -25.06 -44.18
N LYS A 688 10.94 -24.97 -45.47
CA LYS A 688 12.35 -24.93 -45.89
C LYS A 688 13.09 -23.69 -45.41
N TYR A 689 12.42 -22.55 -45.27
CA TYR A 689 13.05 -21.38 -44.66
C TYR A 689 13.16 -21.50 -43.14
N ILE A 690 12.21 -22.19 -42.50
CA ILE A 690 12.28 -22.50 -41.07
C ILE A 690 13.47 -23.43 -40.78
N GLU A 691 13.64 -24.50 -41.57
CA GLU A 691 14.80 -25.39 -41.51
C GLU A 691 16.11 -24.63 -41.80
N LEU A 692 16.12 -23.78 -42.83
CA LEU A 692 17.30 -22.97 -43.12
C LEU A 692 17.65 -22.02 -41.96
N LYS A 693 16.64 -21.41 -41.33
CA LYS A 693 16.82 -20.51 -40.19
C LYS A 693 17.35 -21.26 -38.97
N SER A 694 16.88 -22.48 -38.71
CA SER A 694 17.36 -23.30 -37.60
C SER A 694 18.81 -23.74 -37.78
N VAL A 695 19.25 -24.02 -39.02
CA VAL A 695 20.65 -24.33 -39.33
C VAL A 695 21.57 -23.11 -39.21
N LEU A 696 21.08 -21.92 -39.60
CA LEU A 696 21.85 -20.67 -39.53
C LEU A 696 21.95 -20.06 -38.13
N GLY A 697 21.19 -20.58 -37.16
CA GLY A 697 21.09 -20.05 -35.81
C GLY A 697 20.10 -18.88 -35.70
N ASN A 698 19.44 -18.82 -34.54
CA ASN A 698 18.43 -17.81 -34.22
C ASN A 698 19.01 -16.39 -34.13
#